data_AF-W9Y4G3-F1
#
_entry.id   AF-W9Y4G3-F1
#
_cell.length_a   1.000
_cell.length_b   1.000
_cell.length_c   1.000
_cell.angle_alpha   90.00
_cell.angle_beta   90.00
_cell.angle_gamma   90.00
#
_symmetry.space_group_name_H-M   'P 1'
#
loop_
_entity.id
_entity.type
_entity.pdbx_description
1 polymer ?
#
loop_
_entity_poly.entity_id
_entity_poly.type
_entity_poly.pdbx_seq_one_letter_code
_entity_poly.pdbx_strand_id
1 'polypeptide(L)'
;MPIPSQPPNRRGFNVAIVCALSLEAENVRSVFDRCWEDEGKHYAKAEGDRNAYTTGTIGNHNVVLAHMPYMGSTSAAAVAASLRSSFPEVRLALVVGICEVIPVHTKTEEEIILGDIIISTAVIQYDFGRQYPNGFLRKRDIDDSLGRANPEFRAFINMLQVRRNRERLRRNLQELLRSERFQGESVAAKYPGESQDPIWHVPFDELPDFVGRITELQHLKSKIFQPETRRVIPIVGLGGVGKSRLAMTLAFQTKSEHPEYSIFWVNATNILTYEKDIREIGQKLKIPGIDDEKADIKALVKQRLSVPSKERWLLILDNADDETLWGPQARQSQQGSSLGDYLPTTMNGSIVITTRTRRVATFLARKDMIELHEPSPDEATDMFMKELGDSHPAEDRDTILILVQKLACLPLAIVQAASFIAQTQRPVQTYIELLDQPELDVIKLLSRDFGDPSRYPSAKNPVASTWLISFDHIRQHHQLAATFLSYMACFNEKNIPRSLLPEASSECDNIDAIAVLTAYSFVRSHIGAYKNGRTEELYDIHRLVRLAARNWLKMEGLLTAQTATCIIKISKVLPSTEYENKSIWTLCLPHAQRLCNEGEARDLPERASLLARMGYYYIGDGKYSEAVEIFTEAAKLKETELGPLDEETLTASAILGIALLYKGDLSAAERYLCLALEPLKEKRGVEDSDVLRIMDRLATTYIFQGRLGKAEALALHAHQTQRRTLGAEHIDTLSSMLNLAQLYEQQARWTEAEELHLEAVKTCKRLFGVEHSRHASLANLATTYVQQGRVKEAEELYMQALEAMKRVLGLEHPDTLTCLTLLAVVRRKQGRADDPEEPAEALETRKRVLGPDNATTLYSIYLLALYCKDQDREDEAMELATSAVAGLIKVFGREHPATREITETLESWQKGRDQPTVPPEAEPSAGALQHETRSNGGTRER
;
A
#
# COMPACT_ATOMS: atom_id res chain seq x y z
N MET A 1 -70.84 12.20 -22.01
CA MET A 1 -71.29 10.92 -22.60
C MET A 1 -71.02 9.81 -21.58
N PRO A 2 -71.66 8.62 -21.64
CA PRO A 2 -71.48 7.60 -20.60
C PRO A 2 -70.10 6.93 -20.68
N ILE A 3 -69.41 6.83 -19.53
CA ILE A 3 -68.12 6.15 -19.36
C ILE A 3 -68.26 4.70 -19.86
N PRO A 4 -67.35 4.20 -20.72
CA PRO A 4 -67.47 2.88 -21.30
C PRO A 4 -67.31 1.81 -20.21
N SER A 5 -68.06 0.72 -20.37
CA SER A 5 -67.86 -0.47 -19.53
C SER A 5 -66.50 -1.08 -19.78
N GLN A 6 -65.96 -1.74 -18.76
CA GLN A 6 -64.66 -2.40 -18.83
C GLN A 6 -64.56 -3.32 -20.08
N PRO A 7 -63.50 -3.18 -20.88
CA PRO A 7 -63.30 -4.06 -22.02
C PRO A 7 -62.94 -5.49 -21.58
N PRO A 8 -63.51 -6.54 -22.22
CA PRO A 8 -63.32 -7.93 -21.81
C PRO A 8 -61.89 -8.45 -22.08
N ASN A 9 -61.13 -7.79 -22.95
CA ASN A 9 -59.75 -8.12 -23.26
C ASN A 9 -59.01 -6.92 -23.86
N ARG A 10 -57.70 -7.09 -24.08
CA ARG A 10 -56.77 -6.08 -24.64
C ARG A 10 -57.12 -5.56 -26.04
N ARG A 11 -58.11 -6.15 -26.74
CA ARG A 11 -58.65 -5.60 -28.01
C ARG A 11 -59.66 -4.48 -27.82
N GLY A 12 -60.11 -4.24 -26.59
CA GLY A 12 -61.06 -3.17 -26.29
C GLY A 12 -60.44 -1.78 -26.12
N PHE A 13 -59.13 -1.64 -26.33
CA PHE A 13 -58.39 -0.37 -26.26
C PHE A 13 -58.10 0.14 -27.66
N ASN A 14 -58.69 1.28 -28.03
CA ASN A 14 -58.56 1.86 -29.36
C ASN A 14 -57.65 3.10 -29.40
N VAL A 15 -57.33 3.65 -28.22
CA VAL A 15 -56.48 4.82 -28.05
C VAL A 15 -55.29 4.44 -27.17
N ALA A 16 -54.10 4.80 -27.62
CA ALA A 16 -52.89 4.71 -26.81
C ALA A 16 -52.31 6.11 -26.55
N ILE A 17 -51.69 6.29 -25.40
CA ILE A 17 -50.90 7.46 -25.06
C ILE A 17 -49.49 7.00 -24.74
N VAL A 18 -48.47 7.61 -25.32
CA VAL A 18 -47.07 7.25 -25.14
C VAL A 18 -46.36 8.45 -24.51
N CYS A 19 -45.75 8.24 -23.34
CA CYS A 19 -45.03 9.27 -22.60
C CYS A 19 -43.53 8.93 -22.54
N ALA A 20 -42.69 9.91 -22.87
CA ALA A 20 -41.23 9.78 -22.86
C ALA A 20 -40.64 9.96 -21.46
N LEU A 21 -41.33 10.72 -20.61
CA LEU A 21 -40.95 11.02 -19.23
C LEU A 21 -41.96 10.49 -18.22
N SER A 22 -41.48 10.11 -17.03
CA SER A 22 -42.34 9.73 -15.91
C SER A 22 -43.32 10.85 -15.51
N LEU A 23 -42.86 12.11 -15.57
CA LEU A 23 -43.71 13.28 -15.27
C LEU A 23 -44.86 13.44 -16.28
N GLU A 24 -44.63 13.14 -17.56
CA GLU A 24 -45.69 13.15 -18.58
C GLU A 24 -46.71 12.04 -18.32
N ALA A 25 -46.23 10.85 -17.96
CA ALA A 25 -47.09 9.71 -17.65
C ALA A 25 -47.95 9.95 -16.41
N GLU A 26 -47.40 10.59 -15.36
CA GLU A 26 -48.13 10.98 -14.16
C GLU A 26 -49.25 11.96 -14.48
N ASN A 27 -48.95 12.99 -15.28
CA ASN A 27 -49.94 13.96 -15.74
C ASN A 27 -51.05 13.29 -16.56
N VAL A 28 -50.72 12.40 -17.49
CA VAL A 28 -51.73 11.66 -18.28
C VAL A 28 -52.58 10.76 -17.38
N ARG A 29 -51.96 10.06 -16.43
CA ARG A 29 -52.67 9.19 -15.48
C ARG A 29 -53.66 10.00 -14.62
N SER A 30 -53.32 11.24 -14.26
CA SER A 30 -54.23 12.12 -13.50
C SER A 30 -55.53 12.50 -14.24
N VAL A 31 -55.52 12.40 -15.58
CA VAL A 31 -56.67 12.70 -16.45
C VAL A 31 -57.60 11.50 -16.65
N PHE A 32 -57.21 10.30 -16.17
CA PHE A 32 -58.06 9.13 -16.29
C PHE A 32 -59.33 9.29 -15.44
N ASP A 33 -60.50 9.14 -16.06
CA ASP A 33 -61.77 9.10 -15.33
C ASP A 33 -61.88 7.83 -14.46
N ARG A 34 -61.23 6.73 -14.92
CA ARG A 34 -61.06 5.46 -14.20
C ARG A 34 -59.75 4.80 -14.59
N CYS A 35 -59.09 4.20 -13.60
CA CYS A 35 -57.91 3.36 -13.79
C CYS A 35 -58.27 1.91 -13.46
N TRP A 36 -58.11 0.99 -14.42
CA TRP A 36 -58.52 -0.41 -14.23
C TRP A 36 -57.60 -1.17 -13.27
N GLU A 37 -56.35 -0.72 -13.12
CA GLU A 37 -55.38 -1.30 -12.19
C GLU A 37 -55.73 -1.03 -10.74
N ASP A 38 -56.26 0.16 -10.46
CA ASP A 38 -56.70 0.57 -9.11
C ASP A 38 -57.96 -0.21 -8.68
N GLU A 39 -58.71 -0.75 -9.64
CA GLU A 39 -59.83 -1.68 -9.43
C GLU A 39 -59.38 -3.16 -9.40
N GLY A 40 -58.07 -3.43 -9.32
CA GLY A 40 -57.48 -4.76 -9.17
C GLY A 40 -57.41 -5.61 -10.44
N LYS A 41 -57.53 -4.98 -11.62
CA LYS A 41 -57.53 -5.67 -12.92
C LYS A 41 -56.29 -5.32 -13.75
N HIS A 42 -55.52 -6.35 -14.08
CA HIS A 42 -54.33 -6.22 -14.92
C HIS A 42 -54.54 -6.92 -16.26
N TYR A 43 -54.34 -6.18 -17.34
CA TYR A 43 -54.32 -6.76 -18.69
C TYR A 43 -52.91 -7.26 -19.02
N ALA A 44 -52.81 -8.51 -19.45
CA ALA A 44 -51.54 -9.09 -19.89
C ALA A 44 -51.01 -8.44 -21.19
N LYS A 45 -49.69 -8.46 -21.37
CA LYS A 45 -48.97 -8.01 -22.57
C LYS A 45 -48.48 -9.19 -23.42
N ALA A 46 -48.07 -8.92 -24.66
CA ALA A 46 -47.53 -9.95 -25.55
C ALA A 46 -46.20 -10.54 -25.03
N GLU A 47 -45.91 -11.78 -25.40
CA GLU A 47 -44.67 -12.45 -25.02
C GLU A 47 -43.44 -11.71 -25.59
N GLY A 48 -42.44 -11.45 -24.74
CA GLY A 48 -41.26 -10.66 -25.10
C GLY A 48 -41.42 -9.14 -24.95
N ASP A 49 -42.62 -8.63 -24.65
CA ASP A 49 -42.84 -7.20 -24.38
C ASP A 49 -42.33 -6.82 -22.98
N ARG A 50 -41.28 -6.00 -22.91
CA ARG A 50 -40.69 -5.52 -21.64
C ARG A 50 -41.27 -4.19 -21.15
N ASN A 51 -42.15 -3.55 -21.91
CA ASN A 51 -42.68 -2.24 -21.56
C ASN A 51 -43.71 -2.30 -20.42
N ALA A 52 -43.88 -1.17 -19.73
CA ALA A 52 -44.91 -0.97 -18.73
C ALA A 52 -46.11 -0.23 -19.35
N TYR A 53 -47.32 -0.66 -19.01
CA TYR A 53 -48.56 -0.05 -19.46
C TYR A 53 -49.47 0.22 -18.29
N THR A 54 -50.27 1.28 -18.40
CA THR A 54 -51.36 1.62 -17.49
C THR A 54 -52.65 1.70 -18.29
N THR A 55 -53.72 1.03 -17.87
CA THR A 55 -54.99 1.01 -18.61
C THR A 55 -56.11 1.72 -17.86
N GLY A 56 -56.92 2.49 -18.58
CA GLY A 56 -58.03 3.24 -17.99
C GLY A 56 -59.03 3.77 -19.01
N THR A 57 -59.78 4.79 -18.63
CA THR A 57 -60.73 5.49 -19.49
C THR A 57 -60.51 6.99 -19.47
N ILE A 58 -60.65 7.62 -20.63
CA ILE A 58 -60.78 9.08 -20.77
C ILE A 58 -62.02 9.36 -21.62
N GLY A 59 -62.99 10.04 -21.02
CA GLY A 59 -64.34 10.23 -21.52
C GLY A 59 -64.99 8.92 -21.93
N ASN A 60 -65.25 8.81 -23.24
CA ASN A 60 -65.92 7.67 -23.85
C ASN A 60 -64.98 6.61 -24.44
N HIS A 61 -63.68 6.71 -24.15
CA HIS A 61 -62.66 5.87 -24.75
C HIS A 61 -61.90 5.05 -23.70
N ASN A 62 -61.68 3.77 -23.99
CA ASN A 62 -60.70 2.95 -23.28
C ASN A 62 -59.31 3.31 -23.80
N VAL A 63 -58.41 3.68 -22.88
CA VAL A 63 -57.07 4.19 -23.18
C VAL A 63 -56.01 3.30 -22.54
N VAL A 64 -54.92 3.07 -23.27
CA VAL A 64 -53.69 2.49 -22.73
C VAL A 64 -52.57 3.54 -22.73
N LEU A 65 -51.99 3.81 -21.56
CA LEU A 65 -50.81 4.63 -21.37
C LEU A 65 -49.57 3.73 -21.40
N ALA A 66 -48.61 4.02 -22.27
CA ALA A 66 -47.33 3.34 -22.37
C ALA A 66 -46.21 4.20 -21.78
N HIS A 67 -45.42 3.61 -20.90
CA HIS A 67 -44.27 4.24 -20.27
C HIS A 67 -43.00 3.88 -21.04
N MET A 68 -42.34 4.88 -21.62
CA MET A 68 -41.07 4.65 -22.30
C MET A 68 -39.94 4.42 -21.28
N PRO A 69 -39.07 3.40 -21.48
CA PRO A 69 -37.98 3.12 -20.54
C PRO A 69 -36.84 4.16 -20.62
N TYR A 70 -36.63 4.74 -21.80
CA TYR A 70 -35.65 5.79 -22.07
C TYR A 70 -36.20 6.76 -23.12
N MET A 71 -35.70 8.00 -23.15
CA MET A 71 -35.97 8.92 -24.26
C MET A 71 -35.34 8.42 -25.58
N GLY A 72 -35.78 8.99 -26.70
CA GLY A 72 -35.16 8.81 -28.01
C GLY A 72 -35.95 7.92 -28.97
N SER A 73 -35.59 8.03 -30.26
CA SER A 73 -36.33 7.43 -31.38
C SER A 73 -36.34 5.90 -31.37
N THR A 74 -35.23 5.27 -30.95
CA THR A 74 -35.14 3.80 -30.84
C THR A 74 -36.09 3.25 -29.78
N SER A 75 -36.13 3.90 -28.61
CA SER A 75 -37.03 3.54 -27.51
C SER A 75 -38.50 3.75 -27.91
N ALA A 76 -38.82 4.88 -28.53
CA ALA A 76 -40.16 5.16 -29.04
C ALA A 76 -40.61 4.13 -30.10
N ALA A 77 -39.72 3.76 -31.03
CA ALA A 77 -40.01 2.76 -32.05
C ALA A 77 -40.22 1.37 -31.45
N ALA A 78 -39.42 0.98 -30.45
CA ALA A 78 -39.58 -0.28 -29.73
C ALA A 78 -40.91 -0.33 -28.97
N VAL A 79 -41.26 0.72 -28.24
CA VAL A 79 -42.54 0.84 -27.52
C VAL A 79 -43.70 0.79 -28.50
N ALA A 80 -43.65 1.52 -29.62
CA ALA A 80 -44.71 1.50 -30.63
C ALA A 80 -44.89 0.11 -31.27
N ALA A 81 -43.79 -0.59 -31.55
CA ALA A 81 -43.82 -1.95 -32.09
C ALA A 81 -44.44 -2.94 -31.09
N SER A 82 -44.00 -2.90 -29.84
CA SER A 82 -44.53 -3.73 -28.76
C SER A 82 -46.00 -3.43 -28.47
N LEU A 83 -46.39 -2.15 -28.44
CA LEU A 83 -47.76 -1.70 -28.21
C LEU A 83 -48.72 -2.28 -29.26
N ARG A 84 -48.30 -2.33 -30.54
CA ARG A 84 -49.10 -2.95 -31.62
C ARG A 84 -49.35 -4.44 -31.40
N SER A 85 -48.40 -5.15 -30.78
CA SER A 85 -48.55 -6.58 -30.46
C SER A 85 -49.37 -6.82 -29.18
N SER A 86 -49.22 -5.95 -28.19
CA SER A 86 -49.88 -6.04 -26.89
C SER A 86 -51.33 -5.55 -26.93
N PHE A 87 -51.62 -4.51 -27.72
CA PHE A 87 -52.94 -3.91 -27.89
C PHE A 87 -53.27 -3.78 -29.39
N PRO A 88 -53.73 -4.86 -30.05
CA PRO A 88 -53.79 -4.95 -31.51
C PRO A 88 -54.86 -4.09 -32.18
N GLU A 89 -55.83 -3.57 -31.43
CA GLU A 89 -56.93 -2.73 -31.95
C GLU A 89 -56.74 -1.23 -31.67
N VAL A 90 -55.53 -0.82 -31.27
CA VAL A 90 -55.17 0.60 -31.16
C VAL A 90 -55.18 1.21 -32.56
N ARG A 91 -56.00 2.25 -32.74
CA ARG A 91 -56.16 2.98 -34.01
C ARG A 91 -55.57 4.38 -33.97
N LEU A 92 -55.47 4.95 -32.76
CA LEU A 92 -54.89 6.26 -32.51
C LEU A 92 -53.85 6.13 -31.39
N ALA A 93 -52.63 6.57 -31.64
CA ALA A 93 -51.60 6.75 -30.63
C ALA A 93 -51.28 8.24 -30.49
N LEU A 94 -51.35 8.75 -29.27
CA LEU A 94 -50.98 10.11 -28.92
C LEU A 94 -49.61 10.07 -28.25
N VAL A 95 -48.64 10.81 -28.78
CA VAL A 95 -47.36 11.01 -28.09
C VAL A 95 -47.48 12.30 -27.29
N VAL A 96 -47.32 12.20 -25.98
CA VAL A 96 -47.39 13.35 -25.07
C VAL A 96 -45.98 13.72 -24.67
N GLY A 97 -45.64 14.98 -24.87
CA GLY A 97 -44.35 15.56 -24.51
C GLY A 97 -44.56 16.91 -23.81
N ILE A 98 -43.72 17.26 -22.84
CA ILE A 98 -43.68 18.63 -22.32
C ILE A 98 -42.94 19.51 -23.35
N CYS A 99 -43.67 20.31 -24.11
CA CYS A 99 -43.09 21.36 -24.96
C CYS A 99 -43.13 22.70 -24.24
N GLU A 100 -41.99 23.19 -23.74
CA GLU A 100 -41.87 24.61 -23.38
C GLU A 100 -41.97 25.46 -24.66
N VAL A 101 -42.74 26.55 -24.57
CA VAL A 101 -43.22 27.45 -25.64
C VAL A 101 -42.29 27.57 -26.87
N ILE A 102 -42.84 27.40 -28.08
CA ILE A 102 -42.10 27.67 -29.33
C ILE A 102 -42.26 29.16 -29.71
N PRO A 103 -41.17 29.94 -29.81
CA PRO A 103 -41.25 31.35 -30.19
C PRO A 103 -41.76 31.53 -31.63
N VAL A 104 -42.80 32.35 -31.76
CA VAL A 104 -43.46 32.93 -32.95
C VAL A 104 -42.87 32.52 -34.32
N HIS A 105 -43.68 31.82 -35.12
CA HIS A 105 -43.40 31.62 -36.54
C HIS A 105 -43.64 32.92 -37.33
N THR A 106 -42.61 33.40 -38.04
CA THR A 106 -42.57 34.73 -38.70
C THR A 106 -43.63 35.00 -39.78
N LYS A 107 -44.45 34.01 -40.15
CA LYS A 107 -45.54 34.17 -41.13
C LYS A 107 -46.95 34.13 -40.55
N THR A 108 -47.13 33.64 -39.32
CA THR A 108 -48.47 33.36 -38.78
C THR A 108 -48.78 34.12 -37.49
N GLU A 109 -47.78 34.73 -36.84
CA GLU A 109 -47.92 35.50 -35.58
C GLU A 109 -48.58 34.74 -34.41
N GLU A 110 -48.80 33.43 -34.53
CA GLU A 110 -49.35 32.58 -33.47
C GLU A 110 -48.19 31.95 -32.67
N GLU A 111 -48.19 32.14 -31.35
CA GLU A 111 -47.35 31.39 -30.39
C GLU A 111 -47.86 29.95 -30.26
N ILE A 112 -46.96 28.97 -30.18
CA ILE A 112 -47.32 27.57 -29.87
C ILE A 112 -46.92 27.33 -28.42
N ILE A 113 -47.90 27.09 -27.56
CA ILE A 113 -47.75 26.98 -26.10
C ILE A 113 -47.87 25.52 -25.67
N LEU A 114 -47.29 25.18 -24.50
CA LEU A 114 -47.53 23.91 -23.82
C LEU A 114 -49.05 23.66 -23.67
N GLY A 115 -49.57 22.64 -24.36
CA GLY A 115 -51.00 22.30 -24.39
C GLY A 115 -51.67 22.50 -25.76
N ASP A 116 -51.01 23.14 -26.72
CA ASP A 116 -51.52 23.24 -28.09
C ASP A 116 -51.44 21.89 -28.84
N ILE A 117 -52.50 21.54 -29.55
CA ILE A 117 -52.56 20.30 -30.34
C ILE A 117 -52.04 20.59 -31.76
N ILE A 118 -50.84 20.08 -32.06
CA ILE A 118 -50.24 20.18 -33.39
C ILE A 118 -50.71 19.00 -34.25
N ILE A 119 -51.43 19.29 -35.34
CA ILE A 119 -51.87 18.29 -36.31
C ILE A 119 -51.08 18.47 -37.62
N SER A 120 -50.10 17.60 -37.85
CA SER A 120 -49.29 17.60 -39.07
C SER A 120 -49.81 16.59 -40.11
N THR A 121 -49.59 16.88 -41.40
CA THR A 121 -49.89 15.97 -42.53
C THR A 121 -48.78 14.95 -42.79
N ALA A 122 -47.60 15.16 -42.21
CA ALA A 122 -46.43 14.31 -42.35
C ALA A 122 -45.65 14.23 -41.04
N VAL A 123 -45.03 13.08 -40.79
CA VAL A 123 -44.00 12.92 -39.76
C VAL A 123 -42.66 13.15 -40.45
N ILE A 124 -41.91 14.15 -39.97
CA ILE A 124 -40.58 14.47 -40.44
C ILE A 124 -39.61 14.05 -39.34
N GLN A 125 -38.67 13.18 -39.66
CA GLN A 125 -37.57 12.88 -38.75
C GLN A 125 -36.63 14.09 -38.68
N TYR A 126 -36.68 14.82 -37.58
CA TYR A 126 -35.75 15.92 -37.31
C TYR A 126 -34.58 15.41 -36.47
N ASP A 127 -33.57 14.86 -37.15
CA ASP A 127 -32.31 14.52 -36.51
C ASP A 127 -31.36 15.71 -36.67
N PHE A 128 -30.78 16.20 -35.57
CA PHE A 128 -29.91 17.38 -35.59
C PHE A 128 -28.71 17.28 -36.54
N GLY A 129 -28.36 16.08 -37.01
CA GLY A 129 -27.25 15.80 -37.91
C GLY A 129 -26.53 14.53 -37.45
N ARG A 130 -25.68 13.96 -38.30
CA ARG A 130 -24.77 12.87 -37.92
C ARG A 130 -23.35 13.43 -37.83
N GLN A 131 -22.66 13.12 -36.74
CA GLN A 131 -21.26 13.50 -36.58
C GLN A 131 -20.39 12.52 -37.38
N TYR A 132 -19.68 13.05 -38.37
CA TYR A 132 -18.69 12.32 -39.14
C TYR A 132 -17.28 12.78 -38.73
N PRO A 133 -16.23 12.00 -39.03
CA PRO A 133 -14.85 12.38 -38.70
C PRO A 133 -14.41 13.76 -39.20
N ASN A 134 -15.07 14.29 -40.24
CA ASN A 134 -14.71 15.55 -40.91
C ASN A 134 -15.65 16.70 -40.56
N GLY A 135 -16.52 16.53 -39.56
CA GLY A 135 -17.43 17.56 -39.07
C GLY A 135 -18.89 17.14 -38.98
N PHE A 136 -19.68 18.04 -38.41
CA PHE A 136 -21.11 17.86 -38.23
C PHE A 136 -21.86 18.18 -39.52
N LEU A 137 -22.50 17.17 -40.14
CA LEU A 137 -23.34 17.37 -41.30
C LEU A 137 -24.81 17.42 -40.87
N ARG A 138 -25.34 18.65 -40.86
CA ARG A 138 -26.78 18.90 -40.74
C ARG A 138 -27.47 18.30 -41.97
N LYS A 139 -28.43 17.39 -41.79
CA LYS A 139 -29.29 16.93 -42.89
C LYS A 139 -30.06 18.16 -43.41
N ARG A 140 -29.92 18.47 -44.71
CA ARG A 140 -30.56 19.63 -45.33
C ARG A 140 -31.87 19.29 -46.05
N ASP A 141 -32.11 18.00 -46.29
CA ASP A 141 -33.20 17.53 -47.16
C ASP A 141 -34.16 16.57 -46.42
N ILE A 142 -35.43 16.58 -46.86
CA ILE A 142 -36.62 15.97 -46.22
C ILE A 142 -36.87 14.54 -46.75
N ASP A 143 -35.82 13.76 -47.00
CA ASP A 143 -35.97 12.52 -47.78
C ASP A 143 -36.46 11.30 -46.97
N ASP A 144 -36.47 11.37 -45.64
CA ASP A 144 -37.06 10.31 -44.80
C ASP A 144 -38.53 10.61 -44.48
N SER A 145 -39.40 10.48 -45.48
CA SER A 145 -40.84 10.43 -45.24
C SER A 145 -41.20 9.06 -44.66
N LEU A 146 -41.52 9.00 -43.35
CA LEU A 146 -41.92 7.78 -42.63
C LEU A 146 -43.29 7.19 -43.06
N GLY A 147 -43.72 7.44 -44.30
CA GLY A 147 -44.96 6.96 -44.90
C GLY A 147 -46.14 7.95 -44.80
N ARG A 148 -47.11 7.81 -45.71
CA ARG A 148 -48.33 8.62 -45.72
C ARG A 148 -49.24 8.18 -44.57
N ALA A 149 -49.83 9.13 -43.86
CA ALA A 149 -50.87 8.86 -42.85
C ALA A 149 -52.00 7.98 -43.42
N ASN A 150 -52.66 7.18 -42.57
CA ASN A 150 -53.81 6.35 -42.94
C ASN A 150 -54.86 7.21 -43.70
N PRO A 151 -55.50 6.69 -44.79
CA PRO A 151 -56.61 7.34 -45.48
C PRO A 151 -57.63 8.07 -44.57
N GLU A 152 -57.99 7.51 -43.43
CA GLU A 152 -58.95 8.10 -42.48
C GLU A 152 -58.43 9.41 -41.87
N PHE A 153 -57.16 9.42 -41.43
CA PHE A 153 -56.50 10.62 -40.92
C PHE A 153 -56.30 11.67 -42.01
N ARG A 154 -55.95 11.25 -43.23
CA ARG A 154 -55.83 12.18 -44.36
C ARG A 154 -57.18 12.81 -44.73
N ALA A 155 -58.26 12.04 -44.70
CA ALA A 155 -59.61 12.55 -44.90
C ALA A 155 -60.01 13.54 -43.79
N PHE A 156 -59.68 13.24 -42.53
CA PHE A 156 -59.89 14.16 -41.41
C PHE A 156 -59.08 15.46 -41.55
N ILE A 157 -57.80 15.38 -41.89
CA ILE A 157 -56.98 16.59 -42.10
C ILE A 157 -57.49 17.41 -43.29
N ASN A 158 -57.87 16.75 -44.40
CA ASN A 158 -58.51 17.43 -45.54
C ASN A 158 -59.83 18.10 -45.13
N MET A 159 -60.62 17.48 -44.25
CA MET A 159 -61.82 18.10 -43.69
C MET A 159 -61.47 19.36 -42.88
N LEU A 160 -60.34 19.37 -42.15
CA LEU A 160 -59.85 20.53 -41.40
C LEU A 160 -59.22 21.63 -42.25
N GLN A 161 -58.86 21.36 -43.52
CA GLN A 161 -58.48 22.42 -44.47
C GLN A 161 -59.65 23.38 -44.76
N VAL A 162 -60.89 22.90 -44.60
CA VAL A 162 -62.08 23.75 -44.73
C VAL A 162 -62.21 24.65 -43.49
N ARG A 163 -62.09 25.97 -43.70
CA ARG A 163 -62.11 27.00 -42.65
C ARG A 163 -63.22 26.82 -41.61
N ARG A 164 -64.46 26.53 -42.04
CA ARG A 164 -65.61 26.33 -41.14
C ARG A 164 -65.43 25.13 -40.20
N ASN A 165 -64.86 24.04 -40.68
CA ASN A 165 -64.59 22.85 -39.87
C ASN A 165 -63.45 23.11 -38.89
N ARG A 166 -62.40 23.81 -39.34
CA ARG A 166 -61.29 24.25 -38.49
C ARG A 166 -61.75 25.17 -37.36
N GLU A 167 -62.56 26.17 -37.69
CA GLU A 167 -63.13 27.10 -36.70
C GLU A 167 -64.10 26.39 -35.75
N ARG A 168 -64.87 25.40 -36.23
CA ARG A 168 -65.72 24.57 -35.36
C ARG A 168 -64.89 23.73 -34.39
N LEU A 169 -63.82 23.08 -34.87
CA LEU A 169 -62.91 22.33 -34.01
C LEU A 169 -62.23 23.26 -32.99
N ARG A 170 -61.72 24.42 -33.42
CA ARG A 170 -61.10 25.43 -32.54
C ARG A 170 -62.09 25.92 -31.49
N ARG A 171 -63.35 26.16 -31.85
CA ARG A 171 -64.40 26.58 -30.90
C ARG A 171 -64.73 25.49 -29.89
N ASN A 172 -64.88 24.23 -30.33
CA ASN A 172 -65.12 23.09 -29.43
C ASN A 172 -63.95 22.88 -28.47
N LEU A 173 -62.71 23.00 -28.94
CA LEU A 173 -61.50 22.92 -28.11
C LEU A 173 -61.43 24.10 -27.13
N GLN A 174 -61.74 25.31 -27.56
CA GLN A 174 -61.81 26.47 -26.68
C GLN A 174 -62.92 26.34 -25.62
N GLU A 175 -64.07 25.75 -25.94
CA GLU A 175 -65.13 25.46 -24.96
C GLU A 175 -64.69 24.41 -23.94
N LEU A 176 -63.96 23.37 -24.35
CA LEU A 176 -63.36 22.38 -23.45
C LEU A 176 -62.30 23.00 -22.52
N LEU A 177 -61.41 23.83 -23.08
CA LEU A 177 -60.33 24.51 -22.35
C LEU A 177 -60.83 25.65 -21.45
N ARG A 178 -62.04 26.20 -21.69
CA ARG A 178 -62.68 27.23 -20.85
C ARG A 178 -63.38 26.68 -19.60
N SER A 179 -63.43 25.36 -19.41
CA SER A 179 -63.87 24.79 -18.14
C SER A 179 -62.94 25.24 -16.99
N GLU A 180 -63.47 25.39 -15.77
CA GLU A 180 -62.77 25.99 -14.61
C GLU A 180 -61.42 25.34 -14.23
N ARG A 181 -61.01 24.24 -14.87
CA ARG A 181 -59.76 23.52 -14.60
C ARG A 181 -58.51 24.05 -15.29
N PHE A 182 -58.61 24.95 -16.28
CA PHE A 182 -57.45 25.28 -17.16
C PHE A 182 -57.27 26.78 -17.46
N GLN A 183 -57.61 27.69 -16.53
CA GLN A 183 -57.31 29.12 -16.71
C GLN A 183 -55.84 29.42 -16.38
N GLY A 184 -55.06 29.88 -17.38
CA GLY A 184 -53.72 30.43 -17.23
C GLY A 184 -53.49 31.66 -18.12
N GLU A 185 -52.68 32.62 -17.66
CA GLU A 185 -52.33 33.87 -18.35
C GLU A 185 -51.45 33.64 -19.60
N SER A 186 -51.51 34.59 -20.56
CA SER A 186 -50.66 34.63 -21.77
C SER A 186 -49.18 34.77 -21.40
N VAL A 187 -48.32 33.84 -21.84
CA VAL A 187 -46.94 33.67 -21.32
C VAL A 187 -45.91 34.62 -21.96
N ALA A 188 -46.16 35.18 -23.15
CA ALA A 188 -45.32 36.21 -23.80
C ALA A 188 -43.79 35.93 -23.74
N ALA A 189 -43.39 34.67 -23.92
CA ALA A 189 -42.00 34.23 -23.79
C ALA A 189 -41.14 34.72 -24.97
N LYS A 190 -39.93 35.23 -24.68
CA LYS A 190 -38.92 35.59 -25.70
C LYS A 190 -37.72 34.66 -25.59
N TYR A 191 -37.23 34.16 -26.74
CA TYR A 191 -35.96 33.44 -26.80
C TYR A 191 -34.82 34.38 -26.39
N PRO A 192 -34.05 34.10 -25.31
CA PRO A 192 -33.01 34.99 -24.80
C PRO A 192 -31.79 35.11 -25.74
N GLY A 193 -31.72 34.24 -26.77
CA GLY A 193 -30.64 34.19 -27.76
C GLY A 193 -29.47 33.30 -27.33
N GLU A 194 -28.77 32.71 -28.31
CA GLU A 194 -27.59 31.84 -28.11
C GLU A 194 -26.49 32.48 -27.26
N SER A 195 -26.48 33.81 -27.11
CA SER A 195 -25.50 34.54 -26.31
C SER A 195 -25.69 34.39 -24.80
N GLN A 196 -26.84 33.88 -24.35
CA GLN A 196 -27.15 33.66 -22.92
C GLN A 196 -27.10 32.18 -22.52
N ASP A 197 -26.78 31.29 -23.46
CA ASP A 197 -26.72 29.85 -23.21
C ASP A 197 -25.45 29.50 -22.41
N PRO A 198 -25.56 28.65 -21.37
CA PRO A 198 -24.41 28.13 -20.65
C PRO A 198 -23.43 27.43 -21.59
N ILE A 199 -22.16 27.82 -21.53
CA ILE A 199 -21.13 27.31 -22.44
C ILE A 199 -20.55 26.01 -21.90
N TRP A 200 -20.51 24.98 -22.74
CA TRP A 200 -19.75 23.76 -22.49
C TRP A 200 -18.43 23.78 -23.27
N HIS A 201 -17.31 23.87 -22.55
CA HIS A 201 -15.96 23.68 -23.05
C HIS A 201 -15.27 22.62 -22.18
N VAL A 202 -15.46 21.35 -22.55
CA VAL A 202 -14.77 20.20 -21.97
C VAL A 202 -14.38 19.29 -23.14
N PRO A 203 -13.10 18.92 -23.30
CA PRO A 203 -12.61 18.19 -24.47
C PRO A 203 -12.77 16.66 -24.36
N PHE A 204 -13.50 16.17 -23.37
CA PHE A 204 -13.67 14.75 -23.07
C PHE A 204 -15.12 14.32 -23.22
N ASP A 205 -15.32 13.04 -23.52
CA ASP A 205 -16.64 12.40 -23.50
C ASP A 205 -17.03 11.98 -22.09
N GLU A 206 -18.33 11.83 -21.85
CA GLU A 206 -18.84 11.34 -20.57
C GLU A 206 -18.44 9.87 -20.41
N LEU A 207 -17.74 9.57 -19.32
CA LEU A 207 -17.38 8.20 -18.98
C LEU A 207 -18.45 7.63 -18.06
N PRO A 208 -19.19 6.59 -18.47
CA PRO A 208 -20.10 5.91 -17.57
C PRO A 208 -19.33 5.32 -16.38
N ASP A 209 -19.98 5.33 -15.21
CA ASP A 209 -19.60 4.56 -14.03
C ASP A 209 -18.26 4.97 -13.34
N PHE A 210 -18.25 6.15 -12.71
CA PHE A 210 -17.22 6.53 -11.74
C PHE A 210 -17.34 5.67 -10.46
N VAL A 211 -16.28 4.91 -10.13
CA VAL A 211 -16.22 4.02 -8.96
C VAL A 211 -15.24 4.56 -7.92
N GLY A 212 -15.65 4.55 -6.65
CA GLY A 212 -14.87 5.03 -5.51
C GLY A 212 -14.85 6.56 -5.38
N ARG A 213 -14.28 7.07 -4.28
CA ARG A 213 -14.06 8.50 -4.03
C ARG A 213 -15.29 9.42 -4.01
N ILE A 214 -16.42 8.83 -3.62
CA ILE A 214 -17.70 9.53 -3.51
C ILE A 214 -17.60 10.62 -2.42
N THR A 215 -16.89 10.34 -1.33
CA THR A 215 -16.69 11.26 -0.20
C THR A 215 -15.87 12.48 -0.61
N GLU A 216 -14.77 12.31 -1.33
CA GLU A 216 -13.94 13.43 -1.83
C GLU A 216 -14.71 14.26 -2.86
N LEU A 217 -15.47 13.62 -3.75
CA LEU A 217 -16.30 14.31 -4.73
C LEU A 217 -17.41 15.12 -4.05
N GLN A 218 -18.12 14.54 -3.07
CA GLN A 218 -19.12 15.24 -2.28
C GLN A 218 -18.51 16.40 -1.49
N HIS A 219 -17.32 16.19 -0.91
CA HIS A 219 -16.59 17.25 -0.21
C HIS A 219 -16.22 18.39 -1.15
N LEU A 220 -15.74 18.09 -2.37
CA LEU A 220 -15.45 19.08 -3.40
C LEU A 220 -16.70 19.86 -3.80
N LYS A 221 -17.81 19.17 -4.11
CA LYS A 221 -19.11 19.80 -4.41
C LYS A 221 -19.57 20.73 -3.28
N SER A 222 -19.46 20.26 -2.03
CA SER A 222 -19.85 21.01 -0.85
C SER A 222 -19.05 22.31 -0.67
N LYS A 223 -17.85 22.40 -1.24
CA LYS A 223 -17.01 23.61 -1.18
C LYS A 223 -17.23 24.54 -2.37
N ILE A 224 -17.40 24.02 -3.60
CA ILE A 224 -17.52 24.85 -4.82
C ILE A 224 -18.91 25.50 -5.00
N PHE A 225 -19.97 24.91 -4.44
CA PHE A 225 -21.35 25.39 -4.60
C PHE A 225 -21.87 26.19 -3.38
N GLN A 226 -20.99 26.62 -2.47
CA GLN A 226 -21.40 27.48 -1.36
C GLN A 226 -21.74 28.89 -1.85
N PRO A 227 -22.84 29.49 -1.34
CA PRO A 227 -23.18 30.86 -1.68
C PRO A 227 -22.13 31.85 -1.13
N GLU A 228 -21.81 32.88 -1.93
CA GLU A 228 -21.14 34.14 -1.54
C GLU A 228 -19.61 34.17 -1.32
N THR A 229 -18.84 33.19 -1.82
CA THR A 229 -17.36 33.29 -1.79
C THR A 229 -16.71 32.81 -3.08
N ARG A 230 -15.69 33.52 -3.57
CA ARG A 230 -14.80 33.03 -4.64
C ARG A 230 -14.03 31.82 -4.09
N ARG A 231 -14.14 30.67 -4.75
CA ARG A 231 -13.48 29.43 -4.33
C ARG A 231 -12.48 28.99 -5.37
N VAL A 232 -11.22 28.90 -4.96
CA VAL A 232 -10.15 28.23 -5.71
C VAL A 232 -9.80 26.98 -4.92
N ILE A 233 -10.05 25.81 -5.49
CA ILE A 233 -9.89 24.53 -4.79
C ILE A 233 -8.93 23.63 -5.58
N PRO A 234 -7.67 23.50 -5.13
CA PRO A 234 -6.75 22.56 -5.69
C PRO A 234 -7.06 21.14 -5.21
N ILE A 235 -7.01 20.20 -6.13
CA ILE A 235 -6.95 18.76 -5.93
C ILE A 235 -5.48 18.38 -6.08
N VAL A 236 -4.86 17.94 -4.99
CA VAL A 236 -3.41 17.66 -4.89
C VAL A 236 -3.19 16.17 -4.69
N GLY A 237 -2.15 15.60 -5.30
CA GLY A 237 -1.79 14.19 -5.06
C GLY A 237 -0.85 13.62 -6.12
N LEU A 238 -0.43 12.37 -5.92
CA LEU A 238 0.56 11.69 -6.77
C LEU A 238 0.16 11.66 -8.26
N GLY A 239 1.15 11.66 -9.17
CA GLY A 239 0.91 11.43 -10.60
C GLY A 239 0.21 10.08 -10.82
N GLY A 240 -0.88 10.08 -11.60
CA GLY A 240 -1.68 8.86 -11.83
C GLY A 240 -2.68 8.51 -10.72
N VAL A 241 -2.77 9.30 -9.65
CA VAL A 241 -3.73 9.05 -8.56
C VAL A 241 -5.18 9.30 -8.98
N GLY A 242 -5.47 9.90 -10.14
CA GLY A 242 -6.85 10.10 -10.64
C GLY A 242 -7.48 11.47 -10.37
N LYS A 243 -6.68 12.52 -10.17
CA LYS A 243 -7.15 13.91 -9.95
C LYS A 243 -8.00 14.42 -11.12
N SER A 244 -7.51 14.26 -12.35
CA SER A 244 -8.21 14.69 -13.57
C SER A 244 -9.52 13.93 -13.77
N ARG A 245 -9.57 12.64 -13.40
CA ARG A 245 -10.80 11.84 -13.44
C ARG A 245 -11.84 12.33 -12.42
N LEU A 246 -11.42 12.71 -11.20
CA LEU A 246 -12.30 13.34 -10.21
C LEU A 246 -12.86 14.69 -10.70
N ALA A 247 -12.02 15.54 -11.31
CA ALA A 247 -12.43 16.82 -11.88
C ALA A 247 -13.37 16.65 -13.09
N MET A 248 -13.15 15.63 -13.92
CA MET A 248 -14.02 15.28 -15.04
C MET A 248 -15.40 14.84 -14.55
N THR A 249 -15.47 13.93 -13.57
CA THR A 249 -16.75 13.53 -12.96
C THR A 249 -17.49 14.72 -12.37
N LEU A 250 -16.77 15.63 -11.72
CA LEU A 250 -17.37 16.88 -11.25
C LEU A 250 -17.98 17.70 -12.39
N ALA A 251 -17.26 17.88 -13.51
CA ALA A 251 -17.75 18.66 -14.65
C ALA A 251 -19.06 18.10 -15.22
N PHE A 252 -19.12 16.79 -15.46
CA PHE A 252 -20.32 16.15 -16.01
C PHE A 252 -21.50 16.18 -15.03
N GLN A 253 -21.27 15.89 -13.74
CA GLN A 253 -22.33 15.97 -12.74
C GLN A 253 -22.82 17.42 -12.54
N THR A 254 -21.93 18.40 -12.61
CA THR A 254 -22.32 19.83 -12.56
C THR A 254 -23.21 20.18 -13.75
N LYS A 255 -22.90 19.67 -14.95
CA LYS A 255 -23.71 19.89 -16.14
C LYS A 255 -25.15 19.36 -15.98
N SER A 256 -25.32 18.21 -15.33
CA SER A 256 -26.62 17.60 -15.10
C SER A 256 -27.39 18.20 -13.92
N GLU A 257 -26.69 18.51 -12.83
CA GLU A 257 -27.30 18.99 -11.57
C GLU A 257 -27.51 20.52 -11.56
N HIS A 258 -26.65 21.26 -12.28
CA HIS A 258 -26.61 22.73 -12.35
C HIS A 258 -26.51 23.20 -13.80
N PRO A 259 -27.57 23.02 -14.62
CA PRO A 259 -27.55 23.33 -16.05
C PRO A 259 -27.29 24.82 -16.35
N GLU A 260 -27.44 25.71 -15.37
CA GLU A 260 -27.15 27.14 -15.48
C GLU A 260 -25.66 27.50 -15.48
N TYR A 261 -24.77 26.55 -15.17
CA TYR A 261 -23.32 26.80 -15.11
C TYR A 261 -22.66 26.64 -16.49
N SER A 262 -21.89 27.65 -16.89
CA SER A 262 -20.89 27.50 -17.95
C SER A 262 -19.67 26.76 -17.42
N ILE A 263 -19.21 25.71 -18.11
CA ILE A 263 -18.11 24.87 -17.65
C ILE A 263 -16.96 24.99 -18.66
N PHE A 264 -15.79 25.38 -18.15
CA PHE A 264 -14.59 25.63 -18.93
C PHE A 264 -13.46 24.72 -18.43
N TRP A 265 -12.80 24.03 -19.35
CA TRP A 265 -11.69 23.15 -19.08
C TRP A 265 -10.43 23.66 -19.78
N VAL A 266 -9.34 23.84 -19.03
CA VAL A 266 -8.08 24.34 -19.56
C VAL A 266 -6.95 23.37 -19.22
N ASN A 267 -6.22 22.95 -20.25
CA ASN A 267 -5.01 22.17 -20.12
C ASN A 267 -3.83 23.08 -19.72
N ALA A 268 -3.51 23.09 -18.43
CA ALA A 268 -2.48 23.90 -17.81
C ALA A 268 -1.07 23.25 -17.81
N THR A 269 -0.85 22.21 -18.62
CA THR A 269 0.44 21.48 -18.69
C THR A 269 1.60 22.39 -19.09
N ASN A 270 1.38 23.31 -20.04
CA ASN A 270 2.37 24.32 -20.44
C ASN A 270 1.68 25.57 -21.00
N ILE A 271 2.46 26.62 -21.28
CA ILE A 271 1.92 27.91 -21.74
C ILE A 271 1.17 27.80 -23.08
N LEU A 272 1.62 26.95 -24.01
CA LEU A 272 1.02 26.84 -25.34
C LEU A 272 -0.37 26.17 -25.28
N THR A 273 -0.51 25.09 -24.50
CA THR A 273 -1.81 24.43 -24.31
C THR A 273 -2.78 25.33 -23.54
N TYR A 274 -2.26 26.04 -22.53
CA TYR A 274 -3.03 27.01 -21.76
C TYR A 274 -3.58 28.13 -22.64
N GLU A 275 -2.73 28.78 -23.43
CA GLU A 275 -3.14 29.88 -24.31
C GLU A 275 -4.09 29.43 -25.42
N LYS A 276 -3.91 28.22 -25.95
CA LYS A 276 -4.83 27.62 -26.91
C LYS A 276 -6.24 27.51 -26.33
N ASP A 277 -6.40 26.89 -25.16
CA ASP A 277 -7.72 26.66 -24.55
C ASP A 277 -8.36 27.98 -24.09
N ILE A 278 -7.57 28.92 -23.55
CA ILE A 278 -8.04 30.27 -23.19
C ILE A 278 -8.56 31.02 -24.42
N ARG A 279 -7.90 30.90 -25.58
CA ARG A 279 -8.38 31.50 -26.84
C ARG A 279 -9.71 30.87 -27.28
N GLU A 280 -9.82 29.55 -27.26
CA GLU A 280 -11.06 28.85 -27.61
C GLU A 280 -12.23 29.25 -26.68
N ILE A 281 -11.97 29.38 -25.38
CA ILE A 281 -12.95 29.88 -24.40
C ILE A 281 -13.38 31.30 -24.74
N GLY A 282 -12.42 32.20 -25.02
CA GLY A 282 -12.72 33.57 -25.38
C GLY A 282 -13.51 33.70 -26.70
N GLN A 283 -13.25 32.84 -27.68
CA GLN A 283 -14.04 32.73 -28.92
C GLN A 283 -15.48 32.28 -28.63
N LYS A 284 -15.67 31.26 -27.78
CA LYS A 284 -17.02 30.82 -27.36
C LYS A 284 -17.77 31.90 -26.58
N LEU A 285 -17.06 32.66 -25.74
CA LEU A 285 -17.60 33.82 -25.01
C LEU A 285 -17.80 35.06 -25.90
N LYS A 286 -17.42 34.99 -27.18
CA LYS A 286 -17.50 36.08 -28.17
C LYS A 286 -16.83 37.37 -27.68
N ILE A 287 -15.66 37.25 -27.05
CA ILE A 287 -14.91 38.39 -26.50
C ILE A 287 -14.33 39.22 -27.66
N PRO A 288 -14.61 40.53 -27.73
CA PRO A 288 -14.04 41.39 -28.76
C PRO A 288 -12.50 41.42 -28.71
N GLY A 289 -11.87 41.22 -29.86
CA GLY A 289 -10.40 41.26 -29.98
C GLY A 289 -9.67 39.98 -29.56
N ILE A 290 -10.38 38.89 -29.24
CA ILE A 290 -9.75 37.61 -28.83
C ILE A 290 -8.89 36.96 -29.93
N ASP A 291 -9.22 37.23 -31.20
CA ASP A 291 -8.54 36.69 -32.37
C ASP A 291 -7.36 37.57 -32.85
N ASP A 292 -7.10 38.71 -32.20
CA ASP A 292 -5.92 39.53 -32.52
C ASP A 292 -4.65 38.83 -32.01
N GLU A 293 -3.67 38.63 -32.91
CA GLU A 293 -2.41 37.98 -32.62
C GLU A 293 -1.60 38.66 -31.50
N LYS A 294 -1.79 39.96 -31.30
CA LYS A 294 -1.10 40.75 -30.26
C LYS A 294 -1.92 40.94 -28.99
N ALA A 295 -3.15 40.44 -28.94
CA ALA A 295 -3.99 40.60 -27.76
C ALA A 295 -3.47 39.75 -26.60
N ASP A 296 -3.50 40.32 -25.39
CA ASP A 296 -3.34 39.56 -24.17
C ASP A 296 -4.65 38.82 -23.85
N ILE A 297 -4.82 37.67 -24.52
CA ILE A 297 -6.01 36.82 -24.39
C ILE A 297 -6.31 36.42 -22.95
N LYS A 298 -5.27 36.30 -22.10
CA LYS A 298 -5.39 35.91 -20.69
C LYS A 298 -6.06 37.03 -19.90
N ALA A 299 -5.60 38.27 -20.10
CA ALA A 299 -6.21 39.45 -19.49
C ALA A 299 -7.66 39.66 -19.95
N LEU A 300 -7.96 39.47 -21.23
CA LEU A 300 -9.31 39.62 -21.79
C LEU A 300 -10.31 38.61 -21.20
N VAL A 301 -9.95 37.33 -21.15
CA VAL A 301 -10.81 36.28 -20.56
C VAL A 301 -10.98 36.49 -19.06
N LYS A 302 -9.89 36.83 -18.34
CA LYS A 302 -9.98 37.21 -16.93
C LYS A 302 -10.99 38.34 -16.73
N GLN A 303 -10.89 39.40 -17.52
CA GLN A 303 -11.77 40.56 -17.42
C GLN A 303 -13.23 40.14 -17.62
N ARG A 304 -13.56 39.37 -18.67
CA ARG A 304 -14.93 38.92 -18.97
C ARG A 304 -15.54 38.06 -17.86
N LEU A 305 -14.76 37.15 -17.29
CA LEU A 305 -15.22 36.27 -16.19
C LEU A 305 -15.20 36.98 -14.83
N SER A 306 -14.49 38.10 -14.71
CA SER A 306 -14.41 38.92 -13.49
C SER A 306 -15.45 40.05 -13.41
N VAL A 307 -16.38 40.14 -14.36
CA VAL A 307 -17.53 41.05 -14.27
C VAL A 307 -18.64 40.40 -13.42
N PRO A 308 -19.18 41.08 -12.39
CA PRO A 308 -20.36 40.60 -11.68
C PRO A 308 -21.56 40.45 -12.63
N SER A 309 -22.05 39.22 -12.79
CA SER A 309 -23.16 38.85 -13.68
C SER A 309 -24.10 37.81 -13.05
N LYS A 310 -25.27 37.55 -13.64
CA LYS A 310 -26.09 36.40 -13.20
C LYS A 310 -25.55 35.05 -13.71
N GLU A 311 -24.61 35.07 -14.65
CA GLU A 311 -24.01 33.89 -15.26
C GLU A 311 -23.11 33.19 -14.22
N ARG A 312 -23.37 31.91 -14.00
CA ARG A 312 -22.53 31.05 -13.16
C ARG A 312 -21.52 30.32 -14.02
N TRP A 313 -20.31 30.12 -13.49
CA TRP A 313 -19.29 29.37 -14.22
C TRP A 313 -18.40 28.52 -13.32
N LEU A 314 -17.89 27.42 -13.87
CA LEU A 314 -16.88 26.56 -13.27
C LEU A 314 -15.68 26.50 -14.21
N LEU A 315 -14.51 26.90 -13.73
CA LEU A 315 -13.25 26.81 -14.45
C LEU A 315 -12.40 25.68 -13.87
N ILE A 316 -12.03 24.72 -14.69
CA ILE A 316 -11.16 23.61 -14.32
C ILE A 316 -9.80 23.80 -14.99
N LEU A 317 -8.75 23.93 -14.19
CA LEU A 317 -7.36 23.98 -14.64
C LEU A 317 -6.70 22.64 -14.38
N ASP A 318 -6.41 21.90 -15.44
CA ASP A 318 -5.89 20.54 -15.35
C ASP A 318 -4.37 20.49 -15.58
N ASN A 319 -3.63 19.82 -14.71
CA ASN A 319 -2.16 19.65 -14.72
C ASN A 319 -1.36 20.95 -14.52
N ALA A 320 -1.78 21.80 -13.59
CA ALA A 320 -1.01 22.99 -13.18
C ALA A 320 0.18 22.60 -12.28
N ASP A 321 1.15 21.89 -12.83
CA ASP A 321 2.27 21.28 -12.09
C ASP A 321 3.52 22.18 -12.01
N ASP A 322 3.73 23.05 -13.01
CA ASP A 322 4.93 23.87 -13.20
C ASP A 322 4.98 25.09 -12.26
N GLU A 323 5.90 25.06 -11.29
CA GLU A 323 6.12 26.15 -10.32
C GLU A 323 6.65 27.43 -10.96
N THR A 324 7.33 27.35 -12.11
CA THR A 324 7.87 28.52 -12.82
C THR A 324 6.78 29.31 -13.54
N LEU A 325 5.62 28.69 -13.81
CA LEU A 325 4.45 29.34 -14.41
C LEU A 325 3.44 29.76 -13.34
N TRP A 326 3.18 28.88 -12.37
CA TRP A 326 2.07 29.01 -11.42
C TRP A 326 2.49 29.41 -10.00
N GLY A 327 3.78 29.33 -9.67
CA GLY A 327 4.31 29.55 -8.32
C GLY A 327 4.97 30.92 -8.12
N PRO A 328 5.55 31.16 -6.92
CA PRO A 328 6.19 32.43 -6.58
C PRO A 328 7.43 32.75 -7.44
N GLN A 329 8.12 31.72 -7.96
CA GLN A 329 9.27 31.88 -8.85
C GLN A 329 8.89 32.55 -10.18
N ALA A 330 7.65 32.35 -10.66
CA ALA A 330 7.14 32.99 -11.88
C ALA A 330 7.23 34.52 -11.82
N ARG A 331 6.97 35.10 -10.64
CA ARG A 331 7.01 36.56 -10.42
C ARG A 331 8.42 37.15 -10.37
N GLN A 332 9.45 36.31 -10.30
CA GLN A 332 10.86 36.72 -10.29
C GLN A 332 11.50 36.67 -11.69
N SER A 333 10.78 36.13 -12.69
CA SER A 333 11.22 36.06 -14.09
C SER A 333 11.12 37.41 -14.82
N GLN A 334 11.78 37.55 -15.98
CA GLN A 334 11.84 38.80 -16.76
C GLN A 334 10.47 39.39 -17.15
N GLN A 335 9.38 38.60 -17.13
CA GLN A 335 8.01 39.06 -17.42
C GLN A 335 7.21 39.49 -16.18
N GLY A 336 7.65 39.18 -14.96
CA GLY A 336 7.09 39.71 -13.70
C GLY A 336 5.66 39.29 -13.33
N SER A 337 5.00 38.36 -14.05
CA SER A 337 3.63 37.92 -13.76
C SER A 337 3.46 36.40 -13.77
N SER A 338 2.72 35.85 -12.80
CA SER A 338 2.35 34.42 -12.76
C SER A 338 1.06 34.16 -13.54
N LEU A 339 0.87 32.95 -14.09
CA LEU A 339 -0.42 32.55 -14.66
C LEU A 339 -1.55 32.58 -13.61
N GLY A 340 -1.22 32.40 -12.33
CA GLY A 340 -2.16 32.59 -11.21
C GLY A 340 -2.73 34.01 -11.11
N ASP A 341 -2.00 35.02 -11.60
CA ASP A 341 -2.46 36.40 -11.61
C ASP A 341 -3.57 36.65 -12.65
N TYR A 342 -3.73 35.74 -13.62
CA TYR A 342 -4.76 35.81 -14.66
C TYR A 342 -6.07 35.09 -14.28
N LEU A 343 -6.18 34.55 -13.06
CA LEU A 343 -7.40 33.87 -12.62
C LEU A 343 -8.56 34.84 -12.36
N PRO A 344 -9.80 34.54 -12.80
CA PRO A 344 -10.96 35.39 -12.57
C PRO A 344 -11.25 35.60 -11.08
N THR A 345 -11.73 36.81 -10.71
CA THR A 345 -11.84 37.25 -9.30
C THR A 345 -13.27 37.37 -8.76
N THR A 346 -14.30 37.04 -9.54
CA THR A 346 -15.71 37.16 -9.11
C THR A 346 -16.15 36.05 -8.17
N MET A 347 -17.28 36.29 -7.48
CA MET A 347 -17.96 35.32 -6.62
C MET A 347 -18.99 34.46 -7.37
N ASN A 348 -19.17 34.70 -8.67
CA ASN A 348 -20.19 34.01 -9.47
C ASN A 348 -19.67 32.73 -10.11
N GLY A 349 -18.38 32.43 -9.91
CA GLY A 349 -17.81 31.17 -10.35
C GLY A 349 -16.75 30.62 -9.42
N SER A 350 -16.46 29.35 -9.66
CA SER A 350 -15.53 28.54 -8.86
C SER A 350 -14.40 28.04 -9.76
N ILE A 351 -13.21 27.88 -9.19
CA ILE A 351 -12.01 27.40 -9.89
C ILE A 351 -11.57 26.10 -9.21
N VAL A 352 -11.46 25.03 -9.99
CA VAL A 352 -10.87 23.76 -9.55
C VAL A 352 -9.54 23.59 -10.26
N ILE A 353 -8.50 23.21 -9.52
CA ILE A 353 -7.15 23.05 -10.07
C ILE A 353 -6.68 21.64 -9.79
N THR A 354 -6.21 20.89 -10.78
CA THR A 354 -5.49 19.63 -10.53
C THR A 354 -3.99 19.90 -10.58
N THR A 355 -3.27 19.48 -9.55
CA THR A 355 -1.81 19.64 -9.48
C THR A 355 -1.17 18.49 -8.71
N ARG A 356 0.06 18.14 -9.06
CA ARG A 356 0.91 17.23 -8.29
C ARG A 356 1.63 17.95 -7.17
N THR A 357 1.73 19.28 -7.24
CA THR A 357 2.67 20.05 -6.44
C THR A 357 1.93 20.82 -5.34
N ARG A 358 2.16 20.43 -4.08
CA ARG A 358 1.57 21.13 -2.92
C ARG A 358 1.96 22.60 -2.84
N ARG A 359 3.12 22.99 -3.37
CA ARG A 359 3.58 24.40 -3.42
C ARG A 359 2.70 25.25 -4.34
N VAL A 360 2.37 24.76 -5.54
CA VAL A 360 1.44 25.45 -6.47
C VAL A 360 0.06 25.57 -5.84
N ALA A 361 -0.45 24.49 -5.25
CA ALA A 361 -1.74 24.50 -4.55
C ALA A 361 -1.81 25.54 -3.42
N THR A 362 -0.80 25.55 -2.55
CA THR A 362 -0.69 26.51 -1.43
C THR A 362 -0.58 27.95 -1.93
N PHE A 363 0.16 28.18 -3.03
CA PHE A 363 0.28 29.51 -3.61
C PHE A 363 -1.05 30.04 -4.17
N LEU A 364 -1.83 29.18 -4.86
CA LEU A 364 -3.08 29.58 -5.52
C LEU A 364 -4.28 29.63 -4.57
N ALA A 365 -4.34 28.77 -3.54
CA ALA A 365 -5.52 28.63 -2.66
C ALA A 365 -5.24 28.79 -1.16
N ARG A 366 -4.01 29.12 -0.77
CA ARG A 366 -3.52 29.31 0.62
C ARG A 366 -3.67 28.09 1.54
N LYS A 367 -4.89 27.69 1.89
CA LYS A 367 -5.16 26.60 2.86
C LYS A 367 -6.26 25.62 2.40
N ASP A 368 -7.18 26.04 1.53
CA ASP A 368 -8.29 25.17 1.12
C ASP A 368 -7.88 24.29 -0.06
N MET A 369 -7.55 23.02 0.22
CA MET A 369 -7.24 22.01 -0.80
C MET A 369 -7.88 20.66 -0.49
N ILE A 370 -7.92 19.79 -1.50
CA ILE A 370 -8.31 18.38 -1.37
C ILE A 370 -7.09 17.54 -1.69
N GLU A 371 -6.55 16.88 -0.67
CA GLU A 371 -5.47 15.91 -0.86
C GLU A 371 -6.06 14.56 -1.23
N LEU A 372 -5.67 14.07 -2.40
CA LEU A 372 -6.17 12.84 -2.99
C LEU A 372 -5.09 11.77 -2.84
N HIS A 373 -5.39 10.77 -2.02
CA HIS A 373 -4.52 9.63 -1.77
C HIS A 373 -4.91 8.43 -2.65
N GLU A 374 -4.04 7.44 -2.67
CA GLU A 374 -4.35 6.14 -3.29
C GLU A 374 -5.63 5.56 -2.63
N PRO A 375 -6.56 5.02 -3.43
CA PRO A 375 -7.78 4.40 -2.91
C PRO A 375 -7.47 3.22 -1.98
N SER A 376 -8.44 2.85 -1.16
CA SER A 376 -8.30 1.64 -0.34
C SER A 376 -8.15 0.40 -1.25
N PRO A 377 -7.54 -0.69 -0.77
CA PRO A 377 -7.43 -1.93 -1.54
C PRO A 377 -8.80 -2.45 -2.02
N ASP A 378 -9.86 -2.24 -1.24
CA ASP A 378 -11.23 -2.62 -1.61
C ASP A 378 -11.77 -1.73 -2.74
N GLU A 379 -11.64 -0.40 -2.61
CA GLU A 379 -12.03 0.53 -3.67
C GLU A 379 -11.24 0.29 -4.96
N ALA A 380 -9.94 0.02 -4.85
CA ALA A 380 -9.07 -0.30 -5.97
C ALA A 380 -9.49 -1.61 -6.68
N THR A 381 -9.92 -2.60 -5.91
CA THR A 381 -10.46 -3.87 -6.41
C THR A 381 -11.75 -3.63 -7.18
N ASP A 382 -12.66 -2.82 -6.63
CA ASP A 382 -13.93 -2.48 -7.28
C ASP A 382 -13.70 -1.67 -8.56
N MET A 383 -12.74 -0.73 -8.56
CA MET A 383 -12.30 -0.02 -9.77
C MET A 383 -11.77 -0.97 -10.84
N PHE A 384 -10.92 -1.93 -10.45
CA PHE A 384 -10.35 -2.92 -11.37
C PHE A 384 -11.44 -3.81 -12.00
N MET A 385 -12.34 -4.37 -11.18
CA MET A 385 -13.44 -5.20 -11.65
C MET A 385 -14.33 -4.45 -12.62
N LYS A 386 -14.64 -3.19 -12.32
CA LYS A 386 -15.49 -2.37 -13.18
C LYS A 386 -14.85 -2.05 -14.52
N GLU A 387 -13.56 -1.72 -14.53
CA GLU A 387 -12.82 -1.42 -15.76
C GLU A 387 -12.66 -2.67 -16.65
N LEU A 388 -12.61 -3.87 -16.05
CA LEU A 388 -12.56 -5.14 -16.78
C LEU A 388 -13.92 -5.50 -17.43
N GLY A 389 -15.03 -5.12 -16.79
CA GLY A 389 -16.40 -5.33 -17.26
C GLY A 389 -16.87 -6.79 -17.27
N ASP A 390 -18.12 -7.04 -17.65
CA ASP A 390 -18.76 -8.37 -17.63
C ASP A 390 -18.22 -9.35 -18.70
N SER A 391 -17.32 -8.87 -19.57
CA SER A 391 -16.82 -9.60 -20.74
C SER A 391 -15.68 -10.58 -20.43
N HIS A 392 -15.11 -10.51 -19.23
CA HIS A 392 -14.01 -11.38 -18.80
C HIS A 392 -14.51 -12.47 -17.83
N PRO A 393 -13.97 -13.70 -17.86
CA PRO A 393 -14.31 -14.74 -16.89
C PRO A 393 -14.19 -14.24 -15.45
N ALA A 394 -15.08 -14.74 -14.58
CA ALA A 394 -15.10 -14.38 -13.17
C ALA A 394 -13.77 -14.75 -12.51
N GLU A 395 -13.06 -13.73 -12.06
CA GLU A 395 -11.78 -13.84 -11.37
C GLU A 395 -11.98 -13.78 -9.87
N ASP A 396 -11.12 -14.46 -9.14
CA ASP A 396 -11.14 -14.48 -7.68
C ASP A 396 -10.77 -13.10 -7.10
N ARG A 397 -11.55 -12.64 -6.10
CA ARG A 397 -11.37 -11.32 -5.50
C ARG A 397 -10.04 -11.21 -4.76
N ASP A 398 -9.58 -12.29 -4.12
CA ASP A 398 -8.30 -12.30 -3.41
C ASP A 398 -7.13 -12.18 -4.39
N THR A 399 -7.24 -12.82 -5.57
CA THR A 399 -6.27 -12.68 -6.66
C THR A 399 -6.21 -11.24 -7.18
N ILE A 400 -7.36 -10.59 -7.38
CA ILE A 400 -7.41 -9.17 -7.78
C ILE A 400 -6.82 -8.27 -6.68
N LEU A 401 -7.10 -8.57 -5.41
CA LEU A 401 -6.55 -7.83 -4.27
C LEU A 401 -5.01 -7.86 -4.28
N ILE A 402 -4.41 -9.02 -4.55
CA ILE A 402 -2.95 -9.16 -4.70
C ILE A 402 -2.44 -8.30 -5.86
N LEU A 403 -3.13 -8.29 -7.00
CA LEU A 403 -2.75 -7.46 -8.15
C LEU A 403 -2.79 -5.97 -7.80
N VAL A 404 -3.90 -5.46 -7.25
CA VAL A 404 -4.03 -4.02 -6.98
C VAL A 404 -3.06 -3.57 -5.90
N GLN A 405 -2.75 -4.40 -4.90
CA GLN A 405 -1.68 -4.15 -3.93
C GLN A 405 -0.31 -4.09 -4.61
N LYS A 406 -0.03 -4.99 -5.57
CA LYS A 406 1.19 -4.92 -6.39
C LYS A 406 1.21 -3.69 -7.32
N LEU A 407 0.08 -3.08 -7.62
CA LEU A 407 0.01 -1.81 -8.34
C LEU A 407 -0.04 -0.60 -7.39
N ALA A 408 0.22 -0.81 -6.10
CA ALA A 408 0.17 0.19 -5.04
C ALA A 408 -1.18 0.95 -5.00
N CYS A 409 -2.26 0.26 -5.37
CA CYS A 409 -3.60 0.82 -5.51
C CYS A 409 -3.69 2.03 -6.46
N LEU A 410 -2.71 2.26 -7.33
CA LEU A 410 -2.67 3.43 -8.19
C LEU A 410 -3.71 3.32 -9.33
N PRO A 411 -4.71 4.21 -9.42
CA PRO A 411 -5.77 4.12 -10.43
C PRO A 411 -5.24 4.06 -11.87
N LEU A 412 -4.21 4.84 -12.21
CA LEU A 412 -3.63 4.80 -13.55
C LEU A 412 -3.05 3.42 -13.89
N ALA A 413 -2.38 2.78 -12.94
CA ALA A 413 -1.81 1.45 -13.14
C ALA A 413 -2.89 0.36 -13.18
N ILE A 414 -3.94 0.51 -12.38
CA ILE A 414 -5.12 -0.36 -12.38
C ILE A 414 -5.81 -0.36 -13.74
N VAL A 415 -6.10 0.83 -14.29
CA VAL A 415 -6.75 0.97 -15.60
C VAL A 415 -5.89 0.37 -16.72
N GLN A 416 -4.56 0.58 -16.65
CA GLN A 416 -3.63 -0.04 -17.61
C GLN A 416 -3.61 -1.57 -17.51
N ALA A 417 -3.58 -2.12 -16.30
CA ALA A 417 -3.60 -3.56 -16.09
C ALA A 417 -4.91 -4.17 -16.58
N ALA A 418 -6.06 -3.56 -16.25
CA ALA A 418 -7.37 -3.98 -16.72
C ALA A 418 -7.45 -3.94 -18.26
N SER A 419 -6.95 -2.86 -18.88
CA SER A 419 -6.88 -2.74 -20.34
C SER A 419 -6.01 -3.81 -20.99
N PHE A 420 -4.84 -4.11 -20.41
CA PHE A 420 -3.99 -5.20 -20.89
C PHE A 420 -4.69 -6.56 -20.81
N ILE A 421 -5.34 -6.84 -19.68
CA ILE A 421 -6.04 -8.11 -19.45
C ILE A 421 -7.21 -8.24 -20.43
N ALA A 422 -8.01 -7.19 -20.58
CA ALA A 422 -9.11 -7.15 -21.55
C ALA A 422 -8.63 -7.33 -23.00
N GLN A 423 -7.51 -6.73 -23.39
CA GLN A 423 -6.98 -6.87 -24.77
C GLN A 423 -6.34 -8.24 -25.02
N THR A 424 -5.66 -8.80 -24.02
CA THR A 424 -4.93 -10.08 -24.15
C THR A 424 -5.76 -11.30 -23.83
N GLN A 425 -6.90 -11.13 -23.15
CA GLN A 425 -7.80 -12.19 -22.68
C GLN A 425 -7.07 -13.26 -21.84
N ARG A 426 -6.04 -12.81 -21.10
CA ARG A 426 -5.24 -13.65 -20.19
C ARG A 426 -5.74 -13.48 -18.75
N PRO A 427 -5.66 -14.51 -17.89
CA PRO A 427 -6.07 -14.38 -16.50
C PRO A 427 -5.31 -13.29 -15.75
N VAL A 428 -5.91 -12.75 -14.68
CA VAL A 428 -5.29 -11.78 -13.76
C VAL A 428 -3.93 -12.27 -13.25
N GLN A 429 -3.83 -13.57 -12.97
CA GLN A 429 -2.61 -14.23 -12.52
C GLN A 429 -1.43 -14.04 -13.48
N THR A 430 -1.67 -14.01 -14.80
CA THR A 430 -0.61 -13.76 -15.79
C THR A 430 0.00 -12.38 -15.65
N TYR A 431 -0.81 -11.35 -15.33
CA TYR A 431 -0.27 -10.02 -15.09
C TYR A 431 0.53 -9.96 -13.79
N ILE A 432 0.10 -10.67 -12.74
CA ILE A 432 0.85 -10.80 -11.49
C ILE A 432 2.24 -11.43 -11.76
N GLU A 433 2.30 -12.51 -12.52
CA GLU A 433 3.55 -13.17 -12.92
C GLU A 433 4.47 -12.24 -13.72
N LEU A 434 3.91 -11.36 -14.55
CA LEU A 434 4.67 -10.34 -15.27
C LEU A 434 5.21 -9.24 -14.34
N LEU A 435 4.49 -8.89 -13.28
CA LEU A 435 4.96 -7.94 -12.25
C LEU A 435 6.06 -8.53 -11.36
N ASP A 436 6.23 -9.86 -11.34
CA ASP A 436 7.26 -10.58 -10.60
C ASP A 436 8.53 -10.85 -11.43
N GLN A 437 8.54 -10.44 -12.70
CA GLN A 437 9.73 -10.47 -13.57
C GLN A 437 10.78 -9.43 -13.15
N PRO A 438 12.01 -9.48 -13.69
CA PRO A 438 13.03 -8.48 -13.44
C PRO A 438 12.55 -7.05 -13.71
N GLU A 439 13.04 -6.08 -12.92
CA GLU A 439 12.55 -4.69 -12.92
C GLU A 439 12.47 -4.03 -14.31
N LEU A 440 13.39 -4.39 -15.23
CA LEU A 440 13.39 -3.91 -16.61
C LEU A 440 12.13 -4.30 -17.37
N ASP A 441 11.65 -5.54 -17.20
CA ASP A 441 10.47 -6.03 -17.91
C ASP A 441 9.19 -5.50 -17.30
N VAL A 442 9.16 -5.33 -15.97
CA VAL A 442 8.08 -4.63 -15.27
C VAL A 442 7.96 -3.19 -15.74
N ILE A 443 9.07 -2.47 -15.89
CA ILE A 443 9.03 -1.10 -16.42
C ILE A 443 8.57 -1.05 -17.87
N LYS A 444 9.05 -1.98 -18.72
CA LYS A 444 8.54 -2.06 -20.11
C LYS A 444 7.02 -2.27 -20.12
N LEU A 445 6.50 -3.13 -19.24
CA LEU A 445 5.07 -3.35 -19.09
C LEU A 445 4.32 -2.08 -18.66
N LEU A 446 4.79 -1.41 -17.59
CA LEU A 446 4.23 -0.14 -17.08
C LEU A 446 4.44 1.07 -18.02
N SER A 447 5.31 0.91 -19.02
CA SER A 447 5.57 1.90 -20.07
C SER A 447 4.74 1.66 -21.34
N ARG A 448 3.91 0.60 -21.38
CA ARG A 448 2.98 0.41 -22.50
C ARG A 448 1.79 1.34 -22.36
N ASP A 449 1.36 1.90 -23.48
CA ASP A 449 0.15 2.69 -23.58
C ASP A 449 -0.93 1.86 -24.24
N PHE A 450 -2.07 1.73 -23.56
CA PHE A 450 -3.21 0.92 -24.01
C PHE A 450 -4.35 1.78 -24.57
N GLY A 451 -4.16 3.11 -24.63
CA GLY A 451 -5.18 4.07 -25.00
C GLY A 451 -6.17 4.29 -23.86
N ASP A 452 -6.51 5.54 -23.58
CA ASP A 452 -7.44 5.90 -22.51
C ASP A 452 -8.25 7.12 -22.98
N PRO A 453 -9.58 6.98 -23.19
CA PRO A 453 -10.42 8.06 -23.69
C PRO A 453 -10.54 9.24 -22.72
N SER A 454 -10.12 9.07 -21.46
CA SER A 454 -10.03 10.15 -20.47
C SER A 454 -8.78 11.04 -20.62
N ARG A 455 -7.89 10.75 -21.58
CA ARG A 455 -6.63 11.48 -21.80
C ARG A 455 -6.69 12.40 -23.02
N TYR A 456 -5.85 13.43 -23.00
CA TYR A 456 -5.67 14.28 -24.19
C TYR A 456 -5.15 13.45 -25.37
N PRO A 457 -5.65 13.66 -26.61
CA PRO A 457 -5.29 12.86 -27.78
C PRO A 457 -3.79 12.77 -28.09
N SER A 458 -2.99 13.75 -27.66
CA SER A 458 -1.54 13.79 -27.85
C SER A 458 -0.74 13.25 -26.65
N ALA A 459 -1.38 12.88 -25.54
CA ALA A 459 -0.70 12.50 -24.30
C ALA A 459 -0.42 10.99 -24.25
N LYS A 460 0.79 10.59 -24.63
CA LYS A 460 1.32 9.23 -24.40
C LYS A 460 2.01 9.17 -23.04
N ASN A 461 1.23 9.01 -21.96
CA ASN A 461 1.77 8.98 -20.59
C ASN A 461 1.47 7.66 -19.87
N PRO A 462 2.18 6.57 -20.22
CA PRO A 462 2.28 5.40 -19.36
C PRO A 462 2.64 5.73 -17.89
N VAL A 463 2.32 4.81 -16.98
CA VAL A 463 2.58 4.97 -15.53
C VAL A 463 4.04 5.34 -15.26
N ALA A 464 4.99 4.64 -15.87
CA ALA A 464 6.42 4.91 -15.68
C ALA A 464 6.83 6.31 -16.18
N SER A 465 6.39 6.72 -17.38
CA SER A 465 6.73 8.05 -17.93
C SER A 465 6.18 9.20 -17.09
N THR A 466 5.03 8.99 -16.44
CA THR A 466 4.38 10.00 -15.61
C THR A 466 5.28 10.42 -14.45
N TRP A 467 6.01 9.47 -13.84
CA TRP A 467 6.96 9.78 -12.77
C TRP A 467 8.35 10.16 -13.29
N LEU A 468 8.79 9.60 -14.41
CA LEU A 468 10.06 10.02 -15.03
C LEU A 468 10.04 11.53 -15.37
N ILE A 469 8.93 12.05 -15.88
CA ILE A 469 8.77 13.49 -16.14
C ILE A 469 8.89 14.30 -14.84
N SER A 470 8.20 13.87 -13.77
CA SER A 470 8.29 14.55 -12.47
C SER A 470 9.69 14.43 -11.86
N PHE A 471 10.36 13.29 -12.02
CA PHE A 471 11.74 13.09 -11.58
C PHE A 471 12.72 14.00 -12.32
N ASP A 472 12.59 14.10 -13.65
CA ASP A 472 13.45 14.97 -14.45
C ASP A 472 13.24 16.45 -14.08
N HIS A 473 12.00 16.86 -13.83
CA HIS A 473 11.71 18.20 -13.31
C HIS A 473 12.39 18.44 -11.94
N ILE A 474 12.28 17.51 -10.99
CA ILE A 474 12.98 17.62 -9.69
C ILE A 474 14.50 17.72 -9.90
N ARG A 475 15.06 16.95 -10.83
CA ARG A 475 16.49 16.98 -11.13
C ARG A 475 16.94 18.33 -11.69
N GLN A 476 16.18 18.91 -12.61
CA GLN A 476 16.51 20.19 -13.23
C GLN A 476 16.43 21.36 -12.24
N HIS A 477 15.51 21.30 -11.26
CA HIS A 477 15.22 22.43 -10.38
C HIS A 477 15.66 22.25 -8.92
N HIS A 478 15.92 21.02 -8.46
CA HIS A 478 16.24 20.72 -7.06
C HIS A 478 17.20 19.53 -6.91
N GLN A 479 18.49 19.77 -7.20
CA GLN A 479 19.53 18.74 -7.25
C GLN A 479 19.65 17.87 -5.99
N LEU A 480 19.51 18.45 -4.80
CA LEU A 480 19.58 17.70 -3.54
C LEU A 480 18.39 16.73 -3.36
N ALA A 481 17.18 17.13 -3.80
CA ALA A 481 16.00 16.26 -3.74
C ALA A 481 16.15 15.08 -4.71
N ALA A 482 16.68 15.33 -5.92
CA ALA A 482 17.00 14.27 -6.86
C ALA A 482 18.08 13.32 -6.31
N THR A 483 19.06 13.86 -5.58
CA THR A 483 20.09 13.04 -4.91
C THR A 483 19.46 12.16 -3.82
N PHE A 484 18.63 12.73 -2.94
CA PHE A 484 17.91 11.95 -1.91
C PHE A 484 17.06 10.83 -2.52
N LEU A 485 16.33 11.15 -3.58
CA LEU A 485 15.50 10.18 -4.29
C LEU A 485 16.33 9.07 -4.95
N SER A 486 17.53 9.38 -5.44
CA SER A 486 18.47 8.38 -5.99
C SER A 486 19.00 7.43 -4.92
N TYR A 487 19.25 7.93 -3.70
CA TYR A 487 19.58 7.08 -2.54
C TYR A 487 18.39 6.19 -2.16
N MET A 488 17.21 6.79 -1.96
CA MET A 488 15.99 6.05 -1.60
C MET A 488 15.62 4.99 -2.65
N ALA A 489 15.92 5.23 -3.93
CA ALA A 489 15.67 4.28 -5.01
C ALA A 489 16.42 2.95 -4.83
N CYS A 490 17.61 2.98 -4.20
CA CYS A 490 18.46 1.81 -3.97
C CYS A 490 18.12 1.05 -2.68
N PHE A 491 17.40 1.69 -1.75
CA PHE A 491 17.03 1.08 -0.48
C PHE A 491 15.66 0.38 -0.55
N ASN A 492 15.34 -0.39 0.49
CA ASN A 492 13.99 -0.93 0.66
C ASN A 492 12.95 0.21 0.80
N GLU A 493 11.71 -0.05 0.38
CA GLU A 493 10.66 0.96 0.16
C GLU A 493 10.18 1.66 1.42
N LYS A 494 10.30 1.00 2.57
CA LYS A 494 9.73 1.46 3.84
C LYS A 494 10.79 1.69 4.89
N ASN A 495 10.52 2.63 5.78
CA ASN A 495 11.30 2.95 6.98
C ASN A 495 12.77 3.31 6.70
N ILE A 496 13.05 4.00 5.58
CA ILE A 496 14.39 4.46 5.23
C ILE A 496 14.82 5.53 6.25
N PRO A 497 15.88 5.29 7.06
CA PRO A 497 16.34 6.25 8.05
C PRO A 497 16.98 7.47 7.39
N ARG A 498 16.76 8.67 7.96
CA ARG A 498 17.44 9.91 7.53
C ARG A 498 18.96 9.75 7.48
N SER A 499 19.55 9.03 8.41
CA SER A 499 20.98 8.74 8.50
C SER A 499 21.54 8.01 7.27
N LEU A 500 20.72 7.27 6.51
CA LEU A 500 21.13 6.64 5.24
C LEU A 500 21.19 7.61 4.06
N LEU A 501 20.57 8.79 4.16
CA LEU A 501 20.60 9.82 3.12
C LEU A 501 21.87 10.69 3.24
N PRO A 502 22.32 11.34 2.16
CA PRO A 502 23.50 12.19 2.22
C PRO A 502 23.32 13.38 3.17
N GLU A 503 24.43 13.91 3.65
CA GLU A 503 24.45 15.14 4.45
C GLU A 503 24.25 16.33 3.52
N ALA A 504 23.37 17.26 3.90
CA ALA A 504 23.23 18.52 3.20
C ALA A 504 24.12 19.60 3.83
N SER A 505 24.33 20.69 3.08
CA SER A 505 25.05 21.87 3.55
C SER A 505 24.41 22.54 4.77
N SER A 506 23.09 22.43 4.91
CA SER A 506 22.35 22.97 6.04
C SER A 506 21.09 22.15 6.33
N GLU A 507 20.56 22.30 7.54
CA GLU A 507 19.29 21.68 7.92
C GLU A 507 18.10 22.26 7.15
N CYS A 508 18.19 23.53 6.70
CA CYS A 508 17.21 24.10 5.80
C CYS A 508 17.20 23.38 4.45
N ASP A 509 18.36 23.10 3.86
CA ASP A 509 18.46 22.37 2.60
C ASP A 509 17.89 20.94 2.72
N ASN A 510 18.08 20.30 3.87
CA ASN A 510 17.46 19.00 4.19
C ASN A 510 15.93 19.08 4.14
N ILE A 511 15.37 20.02 4.90
CA ILE A 511 13.92 20.23 4.98
C ILE A 511 13.37 20.57 3.60
N ASP A 512 14.03 21.44 2.85
CA ASP A 512 13.59 21.83 1.51
C ASP A 512 13.62 20.65 0.53
N ALA A 513 14.67 19.83 0.55
CA ALA A 513 14.77 18.65 -0.31
C ALA A 513 13.65 17.62 -0.01
N ILE A 514 13.40 17.32 1.27
CA ILE A 514 12.31 16.43 1.67
C ILE A 514 10.93 17.06 1.39
N ALA A 515 10.79 18.37 1.59
CA ALA A 515 9.57 19.11 1.28
C ALA A 515 9.23 19.02 -0.21
N VAL A 516 10.22 19.05 -1.10
CA VAL A 516 10.02 18.80 -2.54
C VAL A 516 9.53 17.38 -2.79
N LEU A 517 10.20 16.35 -2.24
CA LEU A 517 9.81 14.95 -2.47
C LEU A 517 8.42 14.61 -1.92
N THR A 518 8.08 15.16 -0.75
CA THR A 518 6.75 15.04 -0.14
C THR A 518 5.70 15.87 -0.89
N ALA A 519 6.06 17.04 -1.43
CA ALA A 519 5.17 17.85 -2.26
C ALA A 519 4.73 17.14 -3.53
N TYR A 520 5.60 16.31 -4.14
CA TYR A 520 5.26 15.42 -5.26
C TYR A 520 4.57 14.11 -4.84
N SER A 521 4.37 13.90 -3.53
CA SER A 521 3.86 12.66 -2.93
C SER A 521 4.72 11.42 -3.24
N PHE A 522 6.00 11.61 -3.60
CA PHE A 522 6.91 10.50 -3.89
C PHE A 522 7.36 9.77 -2.62
N VAL A 523 7.44 10.53 -1.52
CA VAL A 523 7.93 10.09 -0.23
C VAL A 523 6.94 10.52 0.85
N ARG A 524 6.72 9.67 1.84
CA ARG A 524 6.05 10.00 3.10
C ARG A 524 7.09 10.01 4.22
N SER A 525 6.94 10.93 5.16
CA SER A 525 7.82 11.05 6.33
C SER A 525 7.05 10.74 7.62
N HIS A 526 7.65 9.99 8.52
CA HIS A 526 7.13 9.71 9.86
C HIS A 526 8.27 9.62 10.87
N ILE A 527 7.95 9.79 12.15
CA ILE A 527 8.95 9.73 13.22
C ILE A 527 9.10 8.28 13.69
N GLY A 528 10.31 7.75 13.58
CA GLY A 528 10.72 6.49 14.21
C GLY A 528 11.28 6.73 15.59
N ALA A 529 10.83 5.94 16.58
CA ALA A 529 11.39 5.96 17.92
C ALA A 529 12.25 4.70 18.14
N TYR A 530 13.51 4.92 18.53
CA TYR A 530 14.43 3.87 18.95
C TYR A 530 14.20 3.52 20.42
N LYS A 531 14.52 2.27 20.80
CA LYS A 531 14.40 1.81 22.20
C LYS A 531 15.28 2.60 23.18
N ASN A 532 16.36 3.21 22.70
CA ASN A 532 17.24 4.07 23.50
C ASN A 532 16.71 5.51 23.68
N GLY A 533 15.45 5.78 23.29
CA GLY A 533 14.82 7.09 23.41
C GLY A 533 15.20 8.10 22.31
N ARG A 534 16.10 7.73 21.39
CA ARG A 534 16.39 8.56 20.21
C ARG A 534 15.21 8.52 19.25
N THR A 535 14.91 9.64 18.61
CA THR A 535 13.97 9.72 17.51
C THR A 535 14.70 10.10 16.24
N GLU A 536 14.24 9.56 15.12
CA GLU A 536 14.76 9.90 13.79
C GLU A 536 13.61 9.92 12.79
N GLU A 537 13.72 10.78 11.78
CA GLU A 537 12.80 10.77 10.66
C GLU A 537 13.05 9.54 9.78
N LEU A 538 11.96 8.84 9.47
CA LEU A 538 11.91 7.70 8.58
C LEU A 538 11.09 8.07 7.34
N TYR A 539 11.48 7.49 6.21
CA TYR A 539 10.87 7.78 4.93
C TYR A 539 10.37 6.51 4.24
N ASP A 540 9.17 6.60 3.69
CA ASP A 540 8.58 5.58 2.81
C ASP A 540 8.55 6.13 1.38
N ILE A 541 9.27 5.49 0.46
CA ILE A 541 9.21 5.81 -0.97
C ILE A 541 8.11 4.97 -1.64
N HIS A 542 7.28 5.60 -2.46
CA HIS A 542 6.25 4.89 -3.19
C HIS A 542 6.88 3.82 -4.12
N ARG A 543 6.46 2.55 -4.00
CA ARG A 543 7.04 1.38 -4.69
C ARG A 543 7.31 1.61 -6.17
N LEU A 544 6.30 2.11 -6.89
CA LEU A 544 6.40 2.29 -8.32
C LEU A 544 7.25 3.53 -8.71
N VAL A 545 7.36 4.52 -7.82
CA VAL A 545 8.30 5.65 -7.98
C VAL A 545 9.73 5.16 -7.79
N ARG A 546 9.98 4.31 -6.78
CA ARG A 546 11.27 3.63 -6.57
C ARG A 546 11.70 2.88 -7.83
N LEU A 547 10.80 2.09 -8.41
CA LEU A 547 11.06 1.32 -9.63
C LEU A 547 11.41 2.23 -10.82
N ALA A 548 10.65 3.31 -11.03
CA ALA A 548 10.91 4.27 -12.11
C ALA A 548 12.25 5.00 -11.93
N ALA A 549 12.56 5.46 -10.72
CA ALA A 549 13.83 6.13 -10.40
C ALA A 549 15.04 5.18 -10.59
N ARG A 550 14.93 3.91 -10.16
CA ARG A 550 15.97 2.90 -10.38
C ARG A 550 16.19 2.61 -11.87
N ASN A 551 15.12 2.46 -12.63
CA ASN A 551 15.24 2.24 -14.08
C ASN A 551 15.89 3.43 -14.78
N TRP A 552 15.57 4.66 -14.38
CA TRP A 552 16.24 5.84 -14.89
C TRP A 552 17.75 5.82 -14.60
N LEU A 553 18.15 5.56 -13.34
CA LEU A 553 19.56 5.42 -12.97
C LEU A 553 20.27 4.36 -13.82
N LYS A 554 19.58 3.28 -14.17
CA LYS A 554 20.11 2.22 -15.02
C LYS A 554 20.28 2.67 -16.47
N MET A 555 19.30 3.37 -17.03
CA MET A 555 19.37 3.92 -18.39
C MET A 555 20.50 4.95 -18.55
N GLU A 556 20.77 5.73 -17.51
CA GLU A 556 21.89 6.70 -17.48
C GLU A 556 23.24 6.04 -17.14
N GLY A 557 23.28 4.73 -16.85
CA GLY A 557 24.50 4.03 -16.44
C GLY A 557 25.03 4.42 -15.05
N LEU A 558 24.21 5.09 -14.23
CA LEU A 558 24.57 5.58 -12.89
C LEU A 558 24.23 4.60 -11.77
N LEU A 559 23.38 3.59 -12.03
CA LEU A 559 22.85 2.71 -10.99
C LEU A 559 23.95 1.98 -10.21
N THR A 560 24.93 1.37 -10.88
CA THR A 560 26.03 0.64 -10.21
C THR A 560 26.84 1.55 -9.27
N ALA A 561 27.20 2.76 -9.73
CA ALA A 561 27.92 3.74 -8.91
C ALA A 561 27.08 4.23 -7.72
N GLN A 562 25.78 4.42 -7.93
CA GLN A 562 24.84 4.80 -6.87
C GLN A 562 24.67 3.68 -5.83
N THR A 563 24.54 2.43 -6.27
CA THR A 563 24.48 1.24 -5.39
C THR A 563 25.75 1.12 -4.56
N ALA A 564 26.94 1.29 -5.15
CA ALA A 564 28.21 1.31 -4.42
C ALA A 564 28.25 2.41 -3.35
N THR A 565 27.81 3.62 -3.70
CA THR A 565 27.71 4.75 -2.77
C THR A 565 26.78 4.45 -1.60
N CYS A 566 25.63 3.81 -1.85
CA CYS A 566 24.69 3.39 -0.82
C CYS A 566 25.26 2.30 0.09
N ILE A 567 26.01 1.32 -0.46
CA ILE A 567 26.71 0.29 0.31
C ILE A 567 27.75 0.92 1.26
N ILE A 568 28.52 1.89 0.79
CA ILE A 568 29.49 2.61 1.62
C ILE A 568 28.77 3.40 2.71
N LYS A 569 27.66 4.08 2.38
CA LYS A 569 26.91 4.89 3.34
C LYS A 569 26.30 4.03 4.44
N ILE A 570 25.63 2.92 4.11
CA ILE A 570 25.03 2.04 5.12
C ILE A 570 26.10 1.37 6.00
N SER A 571 27.25 1.02 5.41
CA SER A 571 28.38 0.48 6.18
C SER A 571 28.90 1.46 7.23
N LYS A 572 28.85 2.77 6.97
CA LYS A 572 29.24 3.81 7.94
C LYS A 572 28.20 4.03 9.04
N VAL A 573 26.91 3.87 8.72
CA VAL A 573 25.79 4.09 9.66
C VAL A 573 25.60 2.91 10.61
N LEU A 574 25.90 1.70 10.15
CA LEU A 574 25.78 0.49 10.97
C LEU A 574 26.69 0.57 12.22
N PRO A 575 26.15 0.38 13.44
CA PRO A 575 26.88 0.57 14.70
C PRO A 575 27.64 -0.70 15.14
N SER A 576 28.23 -0.71 16.34
CA SER A 576 28.77 -1.92 16.98
C SER A 576 27.67 -2.96 17.22
N THR A 577 28.04 -4.22 17.46
CA THR A 577 27.12 -5.35 17.73
C THR A 577 26.57 -5.38 19.17
N GLU A 578 26.72 -4.30 19.92
CA GLU A 578 26.25 -4.17 21.31
C GLU A 578 24.73 -4.05 21.38
N TYR A 579 24.10 -4.65 22.39
CA TYR A 579 22.64 -4.79 22.45
C TYR A 579 21.88 -3.44 22.40
N GLU A 580 22.47 -2.39 22.95
CA GLU A 580 21.93 -1.02 22.95
C GLU A 580 21.71 -0.48 21.53
N ASN A 581 22.52 -0.96 20.58
CA ASN A 581 22.47 -0.59 19.17
C ASN A 581 21.52 -1.46 18.35
N LYS A 582 20.86 -2.45 18.98
CA LYS A 582 19.99 -3.42 18.28
C LYS A 582 18.89 -2.78 17.45
N SER A 583 18.28 -1.73 17.99
CA SER A 583 17.21 -1.01 17.31
C SER A 583 17.66 -0.36 15.99
N ILE A 584 18.93 0.05 15.89
CA ILE A 584 19.50 0.71 14.70
C ILE A 584 19.77 -0.33 13.61
N TRP A 585 20.48 -1.42 13.91
CA TRP A 585 20.75 -2.43 12.87
C TRP A 585 19.49 -3.18 12.46
N THR A 586 18.52 -3.40 13.36
CA THR A 586 17.23 -4.02 12.99
C THR A 586 16.52 -3.21 11.91
N LEU A 587 16.61 -1.88 11.99
CA LEU A 587 16.06 -0.96 11.01
C LEU A 587 16.88 -0.93 9.71
N CYS A 588 18.22 -0.97 9.80
CA CYS A 588 19.11 -0.87 8.64
C CYS A 588 19.26 -2.18 7.84
N LEU A 589 19.19 -3.35 8.49
CA LEU A 589 19.46 -4.65 7.86
C LEU A 589 18.59 -4.96 6.63
N PRO A 590 17.28 -4.65 6.60
CA PRO A 590 16.46 -4.83 5.40
C PRO A 590 16.97 -4.02 4.20
N HIS A 591 17.52 -2.82 4.43
CA HIS A 591 18.10 -2.00 3.38
C HIS A 591 19.46 -2.55 2.91
N ALA A 592 20.29 -3.04 3.84
CA ALA A 592 21.56 -3.69 3.51
C ALA A 592 21.35 -4.97 2.69
N GLN A 593 20.40 -5.81 3.10
CA GLN A 593 20.03 -7.04 2.38
C GLN A 593 19.50 -6.74 0.98
N ARG A 594 18.68 -5.70 0.83
CA ARG A 594 18.21 -5.24 -0.48
C ARG A 594 19.37 -4.90 -1.41
N LEU A 595 20.35 -4.11 -0.94
CA LEU A 595 21.53 -3.73 -1.72
C LEU A 595 22.39 -4.95 -2.08
N CYS A 596 22.65 -5.84 -1.13
CA CYS A 596 23.48 -7.03 -1.37
C CYS A 596 22.85 -8.03 -2.33
N ASN A 597 21.52 -8.12 -2.38
CA ASN A 597 20.81 -9.04 -3.28
C ASN A 597 20.67 -8.48 -4.71
N GLU A 598 21.06 -7.23 -4.96
CA GLU A 598 21.00 -6.64 -6.30
C GLU A 598 22.05 -7.23 -7.23
N GLY A 599 21.64 -7.50 -8.48
CA GLY A 599 22.56 -7.91 -9.52
C GLY A 599 23.65 -6.86 -9.75
N GLU A 600 23.32 -5.57 -9.64
CA GLU A 600 24.27 -4.47 -9.76
C GLU A 600 25.33 -4.42 -8.65
N ALA A 601 25.07 -5.05 -7.50
CA ALA A 601 26.04 -5.13 -6.41
C ALA A 601 26.98 -6.33 -6.53
N ARG A 602 26.64 -7.33 -7.34
CA ARG A 602 27.30 -8.65 -7.37
C ARG A 602 28.82 -8.57 -7.51
N ASP A 603 29.29 -7.65 -8.35
CA ASP A 603 30.71 -7.48 -8.70
C ASP A 603 31.36 -6.27 -7.99
N LEU A 604 30.70 -5.70 -6.97
CA LEU A 604 31.24 -4.58 -6.20
C LEU A 604 32.10 -5.08 -5.03
N PRO A 605 33.36 -4.61 -4.88
CA PRO A 605 34.23 -5.05 -3.79
C PRO A 605 33.68 -4.65 -2.41
N GLU A 606 32.94 -3.54 -2.32
CA GLU A 606 32.31 -3.09 -1.08
C GLU A 606 31.23 -4.05 -0.57
N ARG A 607 30.65 -4.89 -1.46
CA ARG A 607 29.61 -5.87 -1.11
C ARG A 607 30.13 -6.91 -0.12
N ALA A 608 31.33 -7.43 -0.33
CA ALA A 608 31.91 -8.44 0.55
C ALA A 608 32.08 -7.92 1.99
N SER A 609 32.46 -6.65 2.13
CA SER A 609 32.59 -5.98 3.43
C SER A 609 31.24 -5.80 4.12
N LEU A 610 30.21 -5.35 3.39
CA LEU A 610 28.86 -5.20 3.94
C LEU A 610 28.26 -6.55 4.33
N LEU A 611 28.42 -7.60 3.51
CA LEU A 611 28.01 -8.97 3.84
C LEU A 611 28.67 -9.45 5.14
N ALA A 612 29.99 -9.26 5.29
CA ALA A 612 30.67 -9.64 6.52
C ALA A 612 30.09 -8.93 7.75
N ARG A 613 29.79 -7.62 7.65
CA ARG A 613 29.13 -6.86 8.73
C ARG A 613 27.73 -7.39 9.04
N MET A 614 26.92 -7.65 8.01
CA MET A 614 25.58 -8.25 8.16
C MET A 614 25.63 -9.58 8.90
N GLY A 615 26.59 -10.44 8.56
CA GLY A 615 26.78 -11.74 9.22
C GLY A 615 26.97 -11.63 10.73
N TYR A 616 27.71 -10.61 11.21
CA TYR A 616 27.87 -10.38 12.65
C TYR A 616 26.55 -9.98 13.35
N TYR A 617 25.73 -9.14 12.71
CA TYR A 617 24.42 -8.79 13.29
C TYR A 617 23.46 -9.99 13.29
N TYR A 618 23.52 -10.86 12.27
CA TYR A 618 22.75 -12.11 12.28
C TYR A 618 23.19 -13.06 13.41
N ILE A 619 24.50 -13.16 13.69
CA ILE A 619 24.99 -13.88 14.88
C ILE A 619 24.40 -13.25 16.16
N GLY A 620 24.43 -11.91 16.29
CA GLY A 620 23.87 -11.20 17.44
C GLY A 620 22.36 -11.41 17.62
N ASP A 621 21.61 -11.58 16.53
CA ASP A 621 20.19 -11.90 16.55
C ASP A 621 19.90 -13.40 16.76
N GLY A 622 20.92 -14.26 16.79
CA GLY A 622 20.79 -15.71 16.91
C GLY A 622 20.37 -16.42 15.61
N LYS A 623 20.46 -15.72 14.47
CA LYS A 623 20.15 -16.21 13.12
C LYS A 623 21.39 -16.85 12.47
N TYR A 624 21.87 -17.94 13.06
CA TYR A 624 23.16 -18.53 12.70
C TYR A 624 23.17 -19.14 11.29
N SER A 625 22.02 -19.63 10.80
CA SER A 625 21.93 -20.17 9.44
C SER A 625 22.10 -19.08 8.40
N GLU A 626 21.41 -17.96 8.56
CA GLU A 626 21.52 -16.79 7.69
C GLU A 626 22.92 -16.16 7.77
N ALA A 627 23.54 -16.15 8.97
CA ALA A 627 24.92 -15.71 9.14
C ALA A 627 25.89 -16.59 8.32
N VAL A 628 25.77 -17.92 8.40
CA VAL A 628 26.61 -18.85 7.64
C VAL A 628 26.44 -18.66 6.14
N GLU A 629 25.21 -18.46 5.65
CA GLU A 629 24.94 -18.20 4.22
C GLU A 629 25.68 -16.95 3.74
N ILE A 630 25.53 -15.84 4.49
CA ILE A 630 26.13 -14.55 4.14
C ILE A 630 27.66 -14.58 4.24
N PHE A 631 28.23 -15.19 5.28
CA PHE A 631 29.68 -15.34 5.40
C PHE A 631 30.27 -16.25 4.33
N THR A 632 29.52 -17.29 3.92
CA THR A 632 29.93 -18.16 2.80
C THR A 632 30.00 -17.37 1.51
N GLU A 633 29.01 -16.52 1.25
CA GLU A 633 29.01 -15.66 0.07
C GLU A 633 30.15 -14.63 0.13
N ALA A 634 30.36 -13.97 1.27
CA ALA A 634 31.46 -13.01 1.45
C ALA A 634 32.84 -13.66 1.23
N ALA A 635 33.06 -14.85 1.78
CA ALA A 635 34.32 -15.58 1.60
C ALA A 635 34.55 -15.98 0.14
N LYS A 636 33.51 -16.44 -0.57
CA LYS A 636 33.61 -16.78 -2.00
C LYS A 636 33.94 -15.57 -2.87
N LEU A 637 33.35 -14.41 -2.61
CA LEU A 637 33.65 -13.18 -3.35
C LEU A 637 35.12 -12.79 -3.20
N LYS A 638 35.63 -12.78 -1.97
CA LYS A 638 37.04 -12.48 -1.71
C LYS A 638 37.99 -13.49 -2.33
N GLU A 639 37.64 -14.78 -2.28
CA GLU A 639 38.40 -15.83 -2.95
C GLU A 639 38.46 -15.60 -4.47
N THR A 640 37.36 -15.17 -5.11
CA THR A 640 37.36 -14.88 -6.55
C THR A 640 38.13 -13.61 -6.92
N GLU A 641 38.15 -12.59 -6.06
CA GLU A 641 38.80 -11.30 -6.32
C GLU A 641 40.30 -11.33 -6.02
N LEU A 642 40.70 -11.91 -4.89
CA LEU A 642 42.05 -11.83 -4.33
C LEU A 642 42.79 -13.18 -4.35
N GLY A 643 42.05 -14.28 -4.50
CA GLY A 643 42.56 -15.64 -4.47
C GLY A 643 42.38 -16.33 -3.10
N PRO A 644 42.52 -17.66 -3.06
CA PRO A 644 42.22 -18.49 -1.88
C PRO A 644 43.19 -18.32 -0.70
N LEU A 645 44.42 -17.89 -0.99
CA LEU A 645 45.48 -17.70 0.01
C LEU A 645 45.69 -16.23 0.37
N ASP A 646 44.88 -15.31 -0.16
CA ASP A 646 44.94 -13.91 0.24
C ASP A 646 44.56 -13.71 1.72
N GLU A 647 45.16 -12.73 2.39
CA GLU A 647 44.92 -12.48 3.81
C GLU A 647 43.46 -12.15 4.13
N GLU A 648 42.80 -11.39 3.27
CA GLU A 648 41.40 -11.02 3.49
C GLU A 648 40.47 -12.21 3.25
N THR A 649 40.78 -13.05 2.27
CA THR A 649 40.05 -14.31 2.00
C THR A 649 40.16 -15.27 3.19
N LEU A 650 41.37 -15.44 3.72
CA LEU A 650 41.62 -16.28 4.89
C LEU A 650 40.88 -15.74 6.13
N THR A 651 40.88 -14.41 6.32
CA THR A 651 40.13 -13.76 7.40
C THR A 651 38.63 -14.02 7.26
N ALA A 652 38.07 -13.91 6.05
CA ALA A 652 36.66 -14.20 5.80
C ALA A 652 36.32 -15.69 6.02
N SER A 653 37.21 -16.60 5.62
CA SER A 653 37.07 -18.04 5.90
C SER A 653 37.11 -18.35 7.39
N ALA A 654 37.98 -17.69 8.15
CA ALA A 654 37.99 -17.81 9.61
C ALA A 654 36.67 -17.35 10.22
N ILE A 655 36.11 -16.23 9.75
CA ILE A 655 34.81 -15.72 10.24
C ILE A 655 33.67 -16.69 9.90
N LEU A 656 33.67 -17.28 8.69
CA LEU A 656 32.74 -18.35 8.34
C LEU A 656 32.88 -19.56 9.28
N GLY A 657 34.11 -19.97 9.61
CA GLY A 657 34.38 -21.02 10.58
C GLY A 657 33.79 -20.72 11.96
N ILE A 658 33.86 -19.45 12.40
CA ILE A 658 33.24 -19.00 13.66
C ILE A 658 31.70 -19.07 13.57
N ALA A 659 31.10 -18.66 12.45
CA ALA A 659 29.65 -18.76 12.28
C ALA A 659 29.17 -20.22 12.28
N LEU A 660 29.93 -21.13 11.66
CA LEU A 660 29.67 -22.58 11.67
C LEU A 660 29.77 -23.18 13.08
N LEU A 661 30.71 -22.69 13.89
CA LEU A 661 30.82 -23.05 15.30
C LEU A 661 29.54 -22.67 16.06
N TYR A 662 29.04 -21.43 15.91
CA TYR A 662 27.79 -20.99 16.54
C TYR A 662 26.56 -21.77 16.04
N LYS A 663 26.56 -22.18 14.77
CA LYS A 663 25.53 -23.06 14.22
C LYS A 663 25.62 -24.50 14.75
N GLY A 664 26.78 -24.94 15.22
CA GLY A 664 27.02 -26.30 15.70
C GLY A 664 27.60 -27.27 14.68
N ASP A 665 27.95 -26.83 13.48
CA ASP A 665 28.67 -27.66 12.50
C ASP A 665 30.16 -27.68 12.83
N LEU A 666 30.51 -28.43 13.88
CA LEU A 666 31.85 -28.49 14.44
C LEU A 666 32.89 -29.01 13.43
N SER A 667 32.48 -29.87 12.50
CA SER A 667 33.38 -30.44 11.49
C SER A 667 33.71 -29.42 10.40
N ALA A 668 32.71 -28.67 9.92
CA ALA A 668 32.97 -27.59 8.99
C ALA A 668 33.74 -26.43 9.65
N ALA A 669 33.40 -26.09 10.90
CA ALA A 669 34.11 -25.08 11.68
C ALA A 669 35.61 -25.38 11.80
N GLU A 670 35.99 -26.60 12.21
CA GLU A 670 37.40 -27.03 12.29
C GLU A 670 38.11 -26.88 10.94
N ARG A 671 37.48 -27.32 9.84
CA ARG A 671 38.08 -27.23 8.50
C ARG A 671 38.42 -25.80 8.12
N TYR A 672 37.47 -24.87 8.24
CA TYR A 672 37.69 -23.47 7.84
C TYR A 672 38.65 -22.74 8.78
N LEU A 673 38.57 -22.98 10.09
CA LEU A 673 39.49 -22.37 11.06
C LEU A 673 40.94 -22.87 10.85
N CYS A 674 41.14 -24.17 10.63
CA CYS A 674 42.47 -24.72 10.33
C CYS A 674 43.02 -24.22 8.99
N LEU A 675 42.16 -24.14 7.95
CA LEU A 675 42.55 -23.62 6.64
C LEU A 675 43.08 -22.17 6.74
N ALA A 676 42.46 -21.35 7.58
CA ALA A 676 42.86 -19.96 7.77
C ALA A 676 44.08 -19.80 8.70
N LEU A 677 44.20 -20.66 9.71
CA LEU A 677 45.16 -20.46 10.82
C LEU A 677 46.61 -20.44 10.37
N GLU A 678 47.11 -21.51 9.73
CA GLU A 678 48.54 -21.60 9.41
C GLU A 678 48.99 -20.54 8.39
N PRO A 679 48.28 -20.28 7.29
CA PRO A 679 48.67 -19.23 6.35
C PRO A 679 48.64 -17.82 6.98
N LEU A 680 47.65 -17.50 7.82
CA LEU A 680 47.61 -16.20 8.51
C LEU A 680 48.72 -16.07 9.55
N LYS A 681 49.03 -17.16 10.26
CA LYS A 681 50.12 -17.22 11.23
C LYS A 681 51.49 -17.00 10.57
N GLU A 682 51.70 -17.52 9.35
CA GLU A 682 52.91 -17.25 8.57
C GLU A 682 53.00 -15.80 8.11
N LYS A 683 51.88 -15.21 7.66
CA LYS A 683 51.86 -13.85 7.10
C LYS A 683 51.88 -12.73 8.14
N ARG A 684 51.05 -12.85 9.18
CA ARG A 684 50.86 -11.81 10.22
C ARG A 684 51.64 -12.10 11.51
N GLY A 685 52.11 -13.34 11.67
CA GLY A 685 52.83 -13.79 12.85
C GLY A 685 51.92 -14.41 13.91
N VAL A 686 52.54 -15.17 14.83
CA VAL A 686 51.86 -15.89 15.93
C VAL A 686 51.25 -14.98 17.00
N GLU A 687 51.65 -13.70 17.02
CA GLU A 687 51.21 -12.71 18.00
C GLU A 687 50.04 -11.85 17.52
N ASP A 688 49.62 -12.02 16.26
CA ASP A 688 48.51 -11.28 15.67
C ASP A 688 47.18 -11.60 16.39
N SER A 689 46.39 -10.54 16.65
CA SER A 689 45.13 -10.67 17.41
C SER A 689 44.11 -11.57 16.70
N ASP A 690 44.02 -11.52 15.36
CA ASP A 690 43.11 -12.37 14.60
C ASP A 690 43.57 -13.84 14.64
N VAL A 691 44.88 -14.10 14.52
CA VAL A 691 45.45 -15.45 14.65
C VAL A 691 45.13 -16.03 16.03
N LEU A 692 45.34 -15.27 17.10
CA LEU A 692 45.05 -15.70 18.46
C LEU A 692 43.54 -15.94 18.67
N ARG A 693 42.69 -15.10 18.10
CA ARG A 693 41.23 -15.28 18.10
C ARG A 693 40.80 -16.55 17.35
N ILE A 694 41.46 -16.91 16.25
CA ILE A 694 41.21 -18.17 15.53
C ILE A 694 41.62 -19.37 16.39
N MET A 695 42.77 -19.30 17.08
CA MET A 695 43.22 -20.36 17.99
C MET A 695 42.22 -20.59 19.13
N ASP A 696 41.71 -19.51 19.75
CA ASP A 696 40.70 -19.59 20.80
C ASP A 696 39.41 -20.26 20.30
N ARG A 697 38.93 -19.89 19.11
CA ARG A 697 37.70 -20.46 18.51
C ARG A 697 37.89 -21.92 18.08
N LEU A 698 39.08 -22.28 17.63
CA LEU A 698 39.43 -23.66 17.32
C LEU A 698 39.52 -24.51 18.61
N ALA A 699 40.04 -23.95 19.69
CA ALA A 699 40.01 -24.60 21.00
C ALA A 699 38.57 -24.85 21.47
N THR A 700 37.67 -23.86 21.37
CA THR A 700 36.23 -24.06 21.64
C THR A 700 35.61 -25.17 20.76
N THR A 701 35.98 -25.22 19.48
CA THR A 701 35.52 -26.28 18.57
C THR A 701 35.97 -27.66 19.07
N TYR A 702 37.22 -27.79 19.52
CA TYR A 702 37.74 -29.03 20.10
C TYR A 702 37.09 -29.41 21.43
N ILE A 703 36.72 -28.44 22.26
CA ILE A 703 35.94 -28.70 23.49
C ILE A 703 34.62 -29.37 23.14
N PHE A 704 33.86 -28.78 22.20
CA PHE A 704 32.56 -29.33 21.80
C PHE A 704 32.66 -30.68 21.06
N GLN A 705 33.82 -31.00 20.48
CA GLN A 705 34.11 -32.33 19.93
C GLN A 705 34.61 -33.35 21.00
N GLY A 706 34.81 -32.94 22.26
CA GLY A 706 35.38 -33.78 23.31
C GLY A 706 36.90 -34.00 23.24
N ARG A 707 37.61 -33.27 22.35
CA ARG A 707 39.06 -33.38 22.14
C ARG A 707 39.85 -32.46 23.08
N LEU A 708 39.64 -32.63 24.38
CA LEU A 708 40.08 -31.71 25.44
C LEU A 708 41.61 -31.44 25.44
N GLY A 709 42.45 -32.45 25.16
CA GLY A 709 43.91 -32.26 25.13
C GLY A 709 44.41 -31.36 23.99
N LYS A 710 43.76 -31.40 22.82
CA LYS A 710 44.08 -30.47 21.72
C LYS A 710 43.57 -29.07 22.00
N ALA A 711 42.41 -28.95 22.64
CA ALA A 711 41.87 -27.66 23.07
C ALA A 711 42.80 -26.98 24.09
N GLU A 712 43.32 -27.74 25.06
CA GLU A 712 44.24 -27.22 26.09
C GLU A 712 45.51 -26.66 25.50
N ALA A 713 46.16 -27.40 24.59
CA ALA A 713 47.39 -26.94 23.94
C ALA A 713 47.19 -25.59 23.21
N LEU A 714 46.08 -25.44 22.49
CA LEU A 714 45.76 -24.20 21.75
C LEU A 714 45.37 -23.05 22.68
N ALA A 715 44.45 -23.27 23.62
CA ALA A 715 43.97 -22.24 24.53
C ALA A 715 45.08 -21.72 25.46
N LEU A 716 45.94 -22.62 25.94
CA LEU A 716 47.07 -22.25 26.81
C LEU A 716 48.11 -21.43 26.04
N HIS A 717 48.42 -21.82 24.79
CA HIS A 717 49.30 -21.04 23.93
C HIS A 717 48.74 -19.64 23.63
N ALA A 718 47.46 -19.56 23.26
CA ALA A 718 46.81 -18.29 22.96
C ALA A 718 46.79 -17.37 24.20
N HIS A 719 46.39 -17.88 25.36
CA HIS A 719 46.35 -17.12 26.61
C HIS A 719 47.74 -16.62 27.03
N GLN A 720 48.77 -17.48 27.00
CA GLN A 720 50.14 -17.07 27.36
C GLN A 720 50.68 -16.00 26.41
N THR A 721 50.39 -16.12 25.11
CA THR A 721 50.83 -15.15 24.11
C THR A 721 50.14 -13.80 24.35
N GLN A 722 48.82 -13.77 24.49
CA GLN A 722 48.06 -12.54 24.78
C GLN A 722 48.49 -11.90 26.11
N ARG A 723 48.71 -12.70 27.16
CA ARG A 723 49.19 -12.22 28.46
C ARG A 723 50.58 -11.58 28.34
N ARG A 724 51.45 -12.08 27.46
CA ARG A 724 52.78 -11.51 27.19
C ARG A 724 52.71 -10.24 26.35
N THR A 725 51.90 -10.22 25.30
CA THR A 725 51.90 -9.14 24.29
C THR A 725 50.98 -7.98 24.67
N LEU A 726 49.78 -8.27 25.16
CA LEU A 726 48.74 -7.29 25.50
C LEU A 726 48.71 -6.98 27.00
N GLY A 727 49.31 -7.86 27.82
CA GLY A 727 49.30 -7.77 29.28
C GLY A 727 48.11 -8.49 29.92
N ALA A 728 48.20 -8.70 31.24
CA ALA A 728 47.18 -9.42 32.03
C ALA A 728 45.83 -8.69 32.12
N GLU A 729 45.81 -7.38 31.84
CA GLU A 729 44.64 -6.51 31.95
C GLU A 729 43.88 -6.33 30.63
N HIS A 730 44.39 -6.84 29.52
CA HIS A 730 43.74 -6.65 28.23
C HIS A 730 42.45 -7.47 28.11
N ILE A 731 41.45 -6.91 27.42
CA ILE A 731 40.12 -7.51 27.23
C ILE A 731 40.21 -8.91 26.60
N ASP A 732 41.11 -9.09 25.64
CA ASP A 732 41.34 -10.37 24.96
C ASP A 732 42.01 -11.40 25.89
N THR A 733 42.98 -10.98 26.71
CA THR A 733 43.60 -11.83 27.73
C THR A 733 42.57 -12.32 28.77
N LEU A 734 41.62 -11.45 29.13
CA LEU A 734 40.50 -11.82 30.00
C LEU A 734 39.56 -12.83 29.32
N SER A 735 39.31 -12.67 28.02
CA SER A 735 38.46 -13.58 27.24
C SER A 735 39.09 -14.97 27.09
N SER A 736 40.39 -15.06 26.77
CA SER A 736 41.09 -16.35 26.70
C SER A 736 41.19 -17.04 28.06
N MET A 737 41.38 -16.27 29.14
CA MET A 737 41.36 -16.79 30.51
C MET A 737 40.01 -17.45 30.86
N LEU A 738 38.88 -16.82 30.50
CA LEU A 738 37.55 -17.38 30.74
C LEU A 738 37.32 -18.67 29.93
N ASN A 739 37.80 -18.71 28.67
CA ASN A 739 37.70 -19.92 27.84
C ASN A 739 38.57 -21.06 28.41
N LEU A 740 39.75 -20.75 28.92
CA LEU A 740 40.65 -21.72 29.56
C LEU A 740 40.05 -22.26 30.87
N ALA A 741 39.41 -21.39 31.66
CA ALA A 741 38.69 -21.81 32.86
C ALA A 741 37.54 -22.78 32.52
N GLN A 742 36.74 -22.46 31.50
CA GLN A 742 35.68 -23.36 31.02
C GLN A 742 36.23 -24.71 30.55
N LEU A 743 37.39 -24.74 29.90
CA LEU A 743 38.07 -25.99 29.54
C LEU A 743 38.41 -26.83 30.78
N TYR A 744 38.95 -26.22 31.83
CA TYR A 744 39.26 -26.90 33.08
C TYR A 744 38.00 -27.40 33.80
N GLU A 745 36.89 -26.67 33.75
CA GLU A 745 35.60 -27.16 34.24
C GLU A 745 35.14 -28.43 33.50
N GLN A 746 35.27 -28.46 32.17
CA GLN A 746 34.93 -29.65 31.37
C GLN A 746 35.84 -30.86 31.66
N GLN A 747 37.05 -30.60 32.17
CA GLN A 747 37.98 -31.63 32.66
C GLN A 747 37.74 -31.98 34.15
N ALA A 748 36.72 -31.41 34.80
CA ALA A 748 36.47 -31.50 36.24
C ALA A 748 37.63 -31.00 37.13
N ARG A 749 38.48 -30.12 36.60
CA ARG A 749 39.59 -29.44 37.30
C ARG A 749 39.11 -28.14 37.92
N TRP A 750 38.20 -28.27 38.89
CA TRP A 750 37.45 -27.14 39.46
C TRP A 750 38.32 -26.09 40.16
N THR A 751 39.45 -26.48 40.74
CA THR A 751 40.37 -25.57 41.46
C THR A 751 41.08 -24.63 40.50
N GLU A 752 41.56 -25.15 39.37
CA GLU A 752 42.26 -24.35 38.36
C GLU A 752 41.29 -23.44 37.60
N ALA A 753 40.05 -23.91 37.37
CA ALA A 753 38.97 -23.07 36.84
C ALA A 753 38.63 -21.92 37.79
N GLU A 754 38.51 -22.18 39.09
CA GLU A 754 38.22 -21.17 40.11
C GLU A 754 39.32 -20.09 40.17
N GLU A 755 40.60 -20.49 40.14
CA GLU A 755 41.72 -19.55 40.14
C GLU A 755 41.64 -18.56 38.97
N LEU A 756 41.41 -19.08 37.76
CA LEU A 756 41.27 -18.26 36.55
C LEU A 756 40.02 -17.38 36.59
N HIS A 757 38.87 -17.89 37.05
CA HIS A 757 37.66 -17.09 37.20
C HIS A 757 37.82 -15.98 38.25
N LEU A 758 38.51 -16.24 39.36
CA LEU A 758 38.81 -15.24 40.38
C LEU A 758 39.78 -14.17 39.86
N GLU A 759 40.82 -14.55 39.10
CA GLU A 759 41.72 -13.60 38.43
C GLU A 759 40.95 -12.72 37.43
N ALA A 760 40.05 -13.32 36.63
CA ALA A 760 39.18 -12.60 35.71
C ALA A 760 38.28 -11.58 36.42
N VAL A 761 37.57 -12.00 37.48
CA VAL A 761 36.67 -11.13 38.25
C VAL A 761 37.42 -10.00 38.93
N LYS A 762 38.59 -10.26 39.54
CA LYS A 762 39.42 -9.22 40.17
C LYS A 762 39.88 -8.18 39.16
N THR A 763 40.32 -8.64 37.99
CA THR A 763 40.81 -7.76 36.93
C THR A 763 39.67 -6.94 36.32
N CYS A 764 38.52 -7.56 36.05
CA CYS A 764 37.30 -6.86 35.60
C CYS A 764 36.83 -5.80 36.60
N LYS A 765 36.81 -6.12 37.92
CA LYS A 765 36.45 -5.17 38.98
C LYS A 765 37.36 -3.94 39.01
N ARG A 766 38.65 -4.12 38.73
CA ARG A 766 39.63 -3.03 38.71
C ARG A 766 39.52 -2.14 37.47
N LEU A 767 39.30 -2.74 36.30
CA LEU A 767 39.29 -2.01 35.02
C LEU A 767 37.98 -1.28 34.75
N PHE A 768 36.86 -1.92 35.02
CA PHE A 768 35.54 -1.43 34.65
C PHE A 768 34.76 -0.90 35.87
N GLY A 769 35.36 -0.98 37.06
CA GLY A 769 34.69 -0.68 38.32
C GLY A 769 33.72 -1.79 38.74
N VAL A 770 33.21 -1.68 39.97
CA VAL A 770 32.31 -2.68 40.57
C VAL A 770 31.01 -2.81 39.76
N GLU A 771 30.58 -1.75 39.08
CA GLU A 771 29.30 -1.69 38.38
C GLU A 771 29.34 -2.24 36.94
N HIS A 772 30.50 -2.26 36.25
CA HIS A 772 30.66 -2.84 34.90
C HIS A 772 31.52 -4.11 34.89
N SER A 773 31.71 -4.74 36.05
CA SER A 773 32.46 -5.99 36.17
C SER A 773 31.81 -7.06 35.27
N ARG A 774 32.45 -7.36 34.14
CA ARG A 774 32.00 -8.28 33.06
C ARG A 774 31.15 -9.43 33.60
N HIS A 775 29.83 -9.29 33.45
CA HIS A 775 28.81 -10.14 34.08
C HIS A 775 28.99 -11.63 33.78
N ALA A 776 29.47 -11.96 32.58
CA ALA A 776 29.82 -13.33 32.18
C ALA A 776 30.87 -13.98 33.11
N SER A 777 31.85 -13.22 33.63
CA SER A 777 32.87 -13.75 34.53
C SER A 777 32.31 -14.08 35.91
N LEU A 778 31.37 -13.26 36.43
CA LEU A 778 30.69 -13.51 37.70
C LEU A 778 29.74 -14.71 37.59
N ALA A 779 29.00 -14.82 36.49
CA ALA A 779 28.11 -15.94 36.23
C ALA A 779 28.88 -17.27 36.09
N ASN A 780 30.02 -17.26 35.39
CA ASN A 780 30.85 -18.45 35.26
C ASN A 780 31.45 -18.86 36.61
N LEU A 781 31.98 -17.92 37.40
CA LEU A 781 32.49 -18.20 38.76
C LEU A 781 31.40 -18.80 39.67
N ALA A 782 30.19 -18.24 39.64
CA ALA A 782 29.08 -18.75 40.41
C ALA A 782 28.67 -20.17 39.95
N THR A 783 28.79 -20.46 38.65
CA THR A 783 28.58 -21.81 38.11
C THR A 783 29.65 -22.78 38.62
N THR A 784 30.93 -22.39 38.66
CA THR A 784 32.02 -23.18 39.27
C THR A 784 31.70 -23.51 40.74
N TYR A 785 31.27 -22.52 41.52
CA TYR A 785 30.87 -22.73 42.91
C TYR A 785 29.69 -23.70 43.06
N VAL A 786 28.69 -23.62 42.20
CA VAL A 786 27.59 -24.59 42.18
C VAL A 786 28.10 -26.01 41.92
N GLN A 787 29.04 -26.20 40.98
CA GLN A 787 29.61 -27.53 40.68
C GLN A 787 30.47 -28.07 41.83
N GLN A 788 31.10 -27.18 42.60
CA GLN A 788 31.80 -27.54 43.84
C GLN A 788 30.87 -27.77 45.05
N GLY A 789 29.54 -27.61 44.90
CA GLY A 789 28.57 -27.72 46.00
C GLY A 789 28.50 -26.49 46.91
N ARG A 790 29.18 -25.39 46.57
CA ARG A 790 29.23 -24.11 47.31
C ARG A 790 28.07 -23.19 46.91
N VAL A 791 26.84 -23.70 47.01
CA VAL A 791 25.63 -23.08 46.46
C VAL A 791 25.29 -21.71 47.10
N LYS A 792 25.65 -21.50 48.38
CA LYS A 792 25.41 -20.22 49.07
C LYS A 792 26.27 -19.08 48.52
N GLU A 793 27.54 -19.35 48.27
CA GLU A 793 28.47 -18.34 47.75
C GLU A 793 28.13 -17.99 46.29
N ALA A 794 27.63 -18.96 45.52
CA ALA A 794 27.09 -18.71 44.18
C ALA A 794 25.86 -17.78 44.20
N GLU A 795 24.95 -17.95 45.16
CA GLU A 795 23.76 -17.10 45.31
C GLU A 795 24.16 -15.66 45.65
N GLU A 796 25.06 -15.47 46.61
CA GLU A 796 25.56 -14.13 46.98
C GLU A 796 26.21 -13.41 45.79
N LEU A 797 26.98 -14.14 44.97
CA LEU A 797 27.56 -13.62 43.73
C LEU A 797 26.52 -13.19 42.71
N TYR A 798 25.51 -14.03 42.46
CA TYR A 798 24.43 -13.70 41.51
C TYR A 798 23.55 -12.53 42.00
N MET A 799 23.28 -12.41 43.31
CA MET A 799 22.54 -11.26 43.84
C MET A 799 23.31 -9.96 43.66
N GLN A 800 24.62 -9.94 43.96
CA GLN A 800 25.47 -8.77 43.74
C GLN A 800 25.52 -8.38 42.26
N ALA A 801 25.65 -9.37 41.37
CA ALA A 801 25.67 -9.13 39.93
C ALA A 801 24.32 -8.58 39.43
N LEU A 802 23.21 -9.13 39.93
CA LEU A 802 21.87 -8.71 39.54
C LEU A 802 21.57 -7.27 39.97
N GLU A 803 21.91 -6.88 41.20
CA GLU A 803 21.70 -5.51 41.68
C GLU A 803 22.47 -4.48 40.84
N ALA A 804 23.73 -4.79 40.49
CA ALA A 804 24.52 -3.95 39.60
C ALA A 804 23.89 -3.86 38.20
N MET A 805 23.50 -4.99 37.61
CA MET A 805 22.89 -5.04 36.27
C MET A 805 21.55 -4.30 36.22
N LYS A 806 20.69 -4.44 37.24
CA LYS A 806 19.42 -3.70 37.34
C LYS A 806 19.66 -2.19 37.34
N ARG A 807 20.74 -1.73 37.99
CA ARG A 807 21.08 -0.31 38.13
C ARG A 807 21.70 0.27 36.85
N VAL A 808 22.57 -0.49 36.19
CA VAL A 808 23.37 -0.04 35.03
C VAL A 808 22.65 -0.28 33.69
N LEU A 809 22.15 -1.51 33.48
CA LEU A 809 21.60 -1.96 32.20
C LEU A 809 20.06 -1.91 32.18
N GLY A 810 19.43 -1.89 33.36
CA GLY A 810 17.98 -1.95 33.53
C GLY A 810 17.43 -3.38 33.58
N LEU A 811 16.14 -3.49 33.92
CA LEU A 811 15.46 -4.78 34.13
C LEU A 811 15.25 -5.59 32.85
N GLU A 812 15.08 -4.93 31.71
CA GLU A 812 14.78 -5.58 30.43
C GLU A 812 16.03 -6.05 29.67
N HIS A 813 17.24 -5.73 30.14
CA HIS A 813 18.46 -6.07 29.43
C HIS A 813 18.67 -7.61 29.41
N PRO A 814 19.08 -8.20 28.27
CA PRO A 814 19.32 -9.65 28.14
C PRO A 814 20.18 -10.25 29.25
N ASP A 815 21.24 -9.55 29.66
CA ASP A 815 22.15 -9.99 30.70
C ASP A 815 21.49 -9.97 32.10
N THR A 816 20.73 -8.92 32.42
CA THR A 816 19.95 -8.82 33.69
C THR A 816 18.97 -9.98 33.79
N LEU A 817 18.24 -10.25 32.70
CA LEU A 817 17.32 -11.37 32.60
C LEU A 817 18.07 -12.71 32.73
N THR A 818 19.33 -12.82 32.29
CA THR A 818 20.11 -14.08 32.37
C THR A 818 20.52 -14.33 33.79
N CYS A 819 20.96 -13.28 34.48
CA CYS A 819 21.28 -13.32 35.90
C CYS A 819 20.06 -13.70 36.75
N LEU A 820 18.88 -13.17 36.44
CA LEU A 820 17.62 -13.57 37.10
C LEU A 820 17.35 -15.07 36.94
N THR A 821 17.45 -15.59 35.71
CA THR A 821 17.20 -17.00 35.44
C THR A 821 18.23 -17.90 36.14
N LEU A 822 19.52 -17.55 36.12
CA LEU A 822 20.57 -18.32 36.78
C LEU A 822 20.45 -18.27 38.32
N LEU A 823 20.06 -17.13 38.89
CA LEU A 823 19.80 -17.00 40.33
C LEU A 823 18.66 -17.93 40.78
N ALA A 824 17.59 -18.04 39.99
CA ALA A 824 16.49 -18.97 40.27
C ALA A 824 16.97 -20.44 40.27
N VAL A 825 17.89 -20.81 39.37
CA VAL A 825 18.50 -22.16 39.34
C VAL A 825 19.33 -22.44 40.60
N VAL A 826 20.09 -21.46 41.08
CA VAL A 826 20.90 -21.63 42.31
C VAL A 826 20.01 -21.78 43.53
N ARG A 827 18.94 -20.97 43.64
CA ARG A 827 17.95 -21.06 44.72
C ARG A 827 17.22 -22.41 44.74
N ARG A 828 16.84 -22.92 43.55
CA ARG A 828 16.32 -24.29 43.37
C ARG A 828 17.27 -25.33 43.97
N LYS A 829 18.57 -25.30 43.67
CA LYS A 829 19.56 -26.25 44.21
C LYS A 829 19.72 -26.18 45.74
N GLN A 830 19.30 -25.09 46.39
CA GLN A 830 19.28 -24.99 47.85
C GLN A 830 18.00 -25.55 48.49
N GLY A 831 17.03 -26.04 47.70
CA GLY A 831 15.75 -26.54 48.19
C GLY A 831 14.80 -25.44 48.69
N ARG A 832 15.02 -24.19 48.28
CA ARG A 832 14.09 -23.09 48.54
C ARG A 832 13.01 -23.08 47.45
N ALA A 833 11.76 -23.21 47.85
CA ALA A 833 10.60 -22.92 47.01
C ALA A 833 10.41 -21.39 46.97
N ASP A 834 11.25 -20.70 46.20
CA ASP A 834 11.06 -19.27 45.95
C ASP A 834 9.91 -19.05 44.96
N ASP A 835 9.38 -17.82 44.91
CA ASP A 835 8.21 -17.44 44.11
C ASP A 835 8.41 -17.78 42.60
N PRO A 836 7.61 -18.68 42.00
CA PRO A 836 7.72 -19.01 40.58
C PRO A 836 7.40 -17.83 39.65
N GLU A 837 6.83 -16.73 40.18
CA GLU A 837 6.45 -15.55 39.39
C GLU A 837 7.67 -14.80 38.84
N GLU A 838 8.76 -14.63 39.61
CA GLU A 838 9.96 -13.90 39.14
C GLU A 838 10.63 -14.51 37.88
N PRO A 839 10.94 -15.82 37.83
CA PRO A 839 11.53 -16.43 36.63
C PRO A 839 10.54 -16.49 35.45
N ALA A 840 9.22 -16.62 35.71
CA ALA A 840 8.20 -16.58 34.68
C ALA A 840 8.04 -15.18 34.07
N GLU A 841 8.04 -14.13 34.89
CA GLU A 841 8.00 -12.73 34.46
C GLU A 841 9.28 -12.35 33.67
N ALA A 842 10.44 -12.83 34.12
CA ALA A 842 11.70 -12.67 33.40
C ALA A 842 11.67 -13.38 32.03
N LEU A 843 11.05 -14.56 31.95
CA LEU A 843 10.87 -15.28 30.68
C LEU A 843 9.93 -14.53 29.73
N GLU A 844 8.80 -14.03 30.19
CA GLU A 844 7.86 -13.25 29.36
C GLU A 844 8.49 -11.94 28.87
N THR A 845 9.21 -11.25 29.74
CA THR A 845 10.02 -10.08 29.36
C THR A 845 11.05 -10.46 28.30
N ARG A 846 11.76 -11.59 28.48
CA ARG A 846 12.74 -12.09 27.52
C ARG A 846 12.11 -12.45 26.17
N LYS A 847 10.95 -13.12 26.13
CA LYS A 847 10.21 -13.40 24.89
C LYS A 847 9.86 -12.12 24.15
N ARG A 848 9.44 -11.07 24.87
CA ARG A 848 9.15 -9.74 24.28
C ARG A 848 10.41 -9.05 23.75
N VAL A 849 11.53 -9.17 24.44
CA VAL A 849 12.77 -8.40 24.18
C VAL A 849 13.65 -9.04 23.11
N LEU A 850 13.82 -10.37 23.16
CA LEU A 850 14.72 -11.14 22.29
C LEU A 850 13.98 -12.03 21.28
N GLY A 851 12.69 -12.28 21.50
CA GLY A 851 11.90 -13.23 20.74
C GLY A 851 11.87 -14.62 21.40
N PRO A 852 10.83 -15.43 21.09
CA PRO A 852 10.65 -16.77 21.64
C PRO A 852 11.72 -17.76 21.15
N ASP A 853 12.19 -17.58 19.91
CA ASP A 853 13.17 -18.47 19.26
C ASP A 853 14.63 -18.11 19.57
N ASN A 854 14.90 -17.12 20.42
CA ASN A 854 16.29 -16.81 20.78
C ASN A 854 16.88 -17.91 21.67
N ALA A 855 18.13 -18.30 21.43
CA ALA A 855 18.82 -19.35 22.18
C ALA A 855 18.76 -19.18 23.71
N THR A 856 18.92 -17.94 24.20
CA THR A 856 18.85 -17.65 25.65
C THR A 856 17.43 -17.74 26.20
N THR A 857 16.42 -17.41 25.38
CA THR A 857 15.00 -17.61 25.71
C THR A 857 14.68 -19.09 25.83
N LEU A 858 15.10 -19.89 24.87
CA LEU A 858 14.88 -21.34 24.87
C LEU A 858 15.56 -22.02 26.06
N TYR A 859 16.78 -21.60 26.40
CA TYR A 859 17.45 -22.08 27.61
C TYR A 859 16.67 -21.70 28.87
N SER A 860 16.09 -20.50 28.93
CA SER A 860 15.26 -20.07 30.07
C SER A 860 13.96 -20.87 30.19
N ILE A 861 13.34 -21.23 29.06
CA ILE A 861 12.18 -22.14 29.02
C ILE A 861 12.57 -23.51 29.59
N TYR A 862 13.72 -24.04 29.20
CA TYR A 862 14.24 -25.30 29.75
C TYR A 862 14.53 -25.21 31.26
N LEU A 863 15.10 -24.11 31.74
CA LEU A 863 15.33 -23.91 33.17
C LEU A 863 14.01 -23.83 33.97
N LEU A 864 12.96 -23.22 33.40
CA LEU A 864 11.62 -23.24 33.99
C LEU A 864 11.01 -24.65 33.97
N ALA A 865 11.24 -25.43 32.91
CA ALA A 865 10.82 -26.82 32.84
C ALA A 865 11.43 -27.65 33.97
N LEU A 866 12.73 -27.48 34.19
CA LEU A 866 13.49 -28.07 35.28
C LEU A 866 12.93 -27.68 36.66
N TYR A 867 12.51 -26.43 36.82
CA TYR A 867 11.86 -25.95 38.05
C TYR A 867 10.50 -26.62 38.27
N CYS A 868 9.64 -26.68 37.24
CA CYS A 868 8.34 -27.36 37.33
C CYS A 868 8.51 -28.86 37.67
N LYS A 869 9.57 -29.50 37.16
CA LYS A 869 9.85 -30.92 37.44
C LYS A 869 10.14 -31.17 38.93
N ASP A 870 10.82 -30.26 39.62
CA ASP A 870 11.12 -30.37 41.05
C ASP A 870 9.93 -30.04 41.97
N GLN A 871 8.91 -29.35 41.44
CA GLN A 871 7.67 -29.03 42.15
C GLN A 871 6.57 -30.07 41.88
N ASP A 872 6.93 -31.25 41.39
CA ASP A 872 6.01 -32.33 40.96
C ASP A 872 4.97 -31.89 39.89
N ARG A 873 5.22 -30.79 39.17
CA ARG A 873 4.39 -30.31 38.04
C ARG A 873 4.87 -30.95 36.74
N GLU A 874 4.72 -32.28 36.64
CA GLU A 874 5.33 -33.07 35.57
C GLU A 874 4.86 -32.71 34.15
N ASP A 875 3.56 -32.50 33.94
CA ASP A 875 3.02 -32.22 32.59
C ASP A 875 3.52 -30.89 32.03
N GLU A 876 3.56 -29.85 32.87
CA GLU A 876 4.06 -28.54 32.50
C GLU A 876 5.58 -28.54 32.27
N ALA A 877 6.32 -29.27 33.09
CA ALA A 877 7.75 -29.49 32.88
C ALA A 877 8.02 -30.15 31.52
N MET A 878 7.23 -31.16 31.17
CA MET A 878 7.34 -31.86 29.88
C MET A 878 7.00 -30.96 28.70
N GLU A 879 5.95 -30.15 28.80
CA GLU A 879 5.55 -29.20 27.75
C GLU A 879 6.64 -28.15 27.50
N LEU A 880 7.13 -27.52 28.57
CA LEU A 880 8.19 -26.50 28.49
C LEU A 880 9.50 -27.09 27.94
N ALA A 881 9.94 -28.26 28.43
CA ALA A 881 11.16 -28.89 27.94
C ALA A 881 11.04 -29.33 26.47
N THR A 882 9.88 -29.83 26.05
CA THR A 882 9.62 -30.19 24.64
C THR A 882 9.66 -28.95 23.75
N SER A 883 9.03 -27.85 24.18
CA SER A 883 9.06 -26.57 23.49
C SER A 883 10.49 -26.01 23.35
N ALA A 884 11.28 -26.06 24.42
CA ALA A 884 12.68 -25.65 24.41
C ALA A 884 13.52 -26.49 23.43
N VAL A 885 13.40 -27.82 23.45
CA VAL A 885 14.11 -28.71 22.51
C VAL A 885 13.70 -28.42 21.07
N ALA A 886 12.41 -28.28 20.78
CA ALA A 886 11.93 -27.99 19.43
C ALA A 886 12.51 -26.68 18.88
N GLY A 887 12.54 -25.62 19.71
CA GLY A 887 13.16 -24.36 19.35
C GLY A 887 14.68 -24.47 19.17
N LEU A 888 15.38 -25.20 20.05
CA LEU A 888 16.84 -25.37 19.94
C LEU A 888 17.23 -26.15 18.69
N ILE A 889 16.44 -27.17 18.30
CA ILE A 889 16.59 -27.87 17.03
C ILE A 889 16.43 -26.91 15.84
N LYS A 890 15.51 -25.95 15.91
CA LYS A 890 15.32 -24.96 14.85
C LYS A 890 16.49 -23.98 14.73
N VAL A 891 17.04 -23.53 15.87
CA VAL A 891 18.11 -22.53 15.93
C VAL A 891 19.49 -23.12 15.63
N PHE A 892 19.83 -24.23 16.28
CA PHE A 892 21.15 -24.84 16.26
C PHE A 892 21.21 -26.18 15.52
N GLY A 893 20.07 -26.79 15.22
CA GLY A 893 20.02 -28.17 14.74
C GLY A 893 20.09 -29.19 15.87
N ARG A 894 19.74 -30.45 15.52
CA ARG A 894 19.69 -31.59 16.47
C ARG A 894 21.05 -31.96 17.05
N GLU A 895 22.10 -31.81 16.25
CA GLU A 895 23.44 -32.31 16.58
C GLU A 895 24.24 -31.36 17.48
N HIS A 896 23.76 -30.12 17.68
CA HIS A 896 24.44 -29.14 18.51
C HIS A 896 24.55 -29.61 19.97
N PRO A 897 25.71 -29.45 20.64
CA PRO A 897 25.93 -29.94 22.01
C PRO A 897 24.85 -29.51 23.00
N ALA A 898 24.47 -28.24 23.01
CA ALA A 898 23.42 -27.72 23.90
C ALA A 898 22.03 -28.31 23.60
N THR A 899 21.73 -28.64 22.34
CA THR A 899 20.47 -29.29 21.97
C THR A 899 20.46 -30.74 22.46
N ARG A 900 21.58 -31.46 22.28
CA ARG A 900 21.74 -32.86 22.70
C ARG A 900 21.57 -33.03 24.20
N GLU A 901 22.28 -32.24 25.00
CA GLU A 901 22.23 -32.31 26.46
C GLU A 901 20.79 -32.17 27.00
N ILE A 902 20.05 -31.19 26.47
CA ILE A 902 18.67 -30.92 26.86
C ILE A 902 17.73 -32.03 26.36
N THR A 903 17.97 -32.54 25.14
CA THR A 903 17.19 -33.65 24.56
C THR A 903 17.38 -34.94 25.37
N GLU A 904 18.62 -35.29 25.73
CA GLU A 904 18.92 -36.45 26.57
C GLU A 904 18.24 -36.37 27.94
N THR A 905 18.21 -35.16 28.52
CA THR A 905 17.48 -34.92 29.77
C THR A 905 15.99 -35.17 29.60
N LEU A 906 15.38 -34.62 28.54
CA LEU A 906 13.96 -34.83 28.23
C LEU A 906 13.62 -36.31 28.00
N GLU A 907 14.47 -37.03 27.25
CA GLU A 907 14.32 -38.48 27.02
C GLU A 907 14.41 -39.28 28.33
N SER A 908 15.27 -38.87 29.26
CA SER A 908 15.35 -39.50 30.58
C SER A 908 14.06 -39.33 31.39
N TRP A 909 13.40 -38.16 31.28
CA TRP A 909 12.12 -37.90 31.95
C TRP A 909 10.98 -38.71 31.35
N GLN A 910 10.96 -38.86 30.02
CA GLN A 910 9.99 -39.70 29.32
C GLN A 910 10.12 -41.17 29.75
N LYS A 911 11.35 -41.69 29.78
CA LYS A 911 11.61 -43.07 30.23
C LYS A 911 11.23 -43.32 31.70
N GLY A 912 11.38 -42.32 32.57
CA GLY A 912 10.97 -42.40 33.98
C GLY A 912 9.45 -42.45 34.16
N ARG A 913 8.69 -41.80 33.27
CA ARG A 913 7.21 -41.80 33.28
C ARG A 913 6.62 -43.12 32.80
N ASP A 914 7.30 -43.78 31.87
CA ASP A 914 6.86 -45.06 31.26
C ASP A 914 7.22 -46.31 32.11
N GLN A 915 7.91 -46.16 33.24
CA GLN A 915 8.12 -47.24 34.20
C GLN A 915 6.95 -47.33 35.19
N PRO A 916 6.21 -48.46 35.26
CA PRO A 916 5.16 -48.62 36.26
C PRO A 916 5.79 -48.69 37.66
N THR A 917 5.37 -47.81 38.56
CA THR A 917 5.68 -47.90 39.99
C THR A 917 5.18 -49.24 40.53
N VAL A 918 6.09 -50.16 40.80
CA VAL A 918 5.79 -51.40 41.54
C VAL A 918 5.54 -51.00 43.00
N PRO A 919 4.38 -51.32 43.60
CA PRO A 919 4.16 -51.07 45.03
C PRO A 919 5.07 -51.98 45.86
N PRO A 920 5.59 -51.53 47.02
CA PRO A 920 6.43 -52.38 47.85
C PRO A 920 5.61 -53.55 48.40
N GLU A 921 6.02 -54.78 48.07
CA GLU A 921 5.49 -56.00 48.65
C GLU A 921 5.75 -56.00 50.17
N ALA A 922 4.67 -56.14 50.93
CA ALA A 922 4.69 -56.31 52.37
C ALA A 922 4.99 -57.77 52.69
N GLU A 923 6.01 -58.05 53.51
CA GLU A 923 6.18 -59.34 54.20
C GLU A 923 7.13 -59.18 55.41
N PRO A 924 7.13 -60.08 56.42
CA PRO A 924 6.25 -60.01 57.58
C PRO A 924 7.02 -59.78 58.89
N SER A 925 6.29 -59.46 59.96
CA SER A 925 6.79 -59.37 61.33
C SER A 925 7.24 -60.73 61.89
N ALA A 926 8.50 -60.85 62.32
CA ALA A 926 8.90 -61.80 63.37
C ALA A 926 10.16 -61.29 64.08
N GLY A 927 10.07 -61.16 65.40
CA GLY A 927 11.17 -60.71 66.24
C GLY A 927 12.18 -61.80 66.59
N ALA A 928 13.33 -61.30 67.04
CA ALA A 928 14.28 -61.86 67.99
C ALA A 928 15.37 -62.87 67.51
N LEU A 929 16.59 -62.33 67.57
CA LEU A 929 17.81 -62.88 68.18
C LEU A 929 18.67 -63.91 67.40
N GLN A 930 19.89 -63.42 67.15
CA GLN A 930 21.19 -64.03 67.47
C GLN A 930 21.95 -64.92 66.45
N HIS A 931 23.23 -64.55 66.37
CA HIS A 931 24.45 -65.32 66.05
C HIS A 931 24.82 -65.65 64.59
N GLU A 932 25.84 -64.90 64.14
CA GLU A 932 27.14 -65.38 63.68
C GLU A 932 27.29 -66.26 62.42
N THR A 933 27.96 -65.62 61.45
CA THR A 933 29.12 -66.10 60.67
C THR A 933 28.96 -67.14 59.54
N ARG A 934 29.43 -66.65 58.38
CA ARG A 934 30.33 -67.30 57.40
C ARG A 934 29.79 -68.38 56.45
N SER A 935 29.94 -68.00 55.18
CA SER A 935 30.67 -68.71 54.10
C SER A 935 29.85 -69.31 52.97
N ASN A 936 30.31 -68.96 51.77
CA ASN A 936 30.42 -69.73 50.54
C ASN A 936 29.26 -70.63 50.12
N GLY A 937 28.62 -70.21 49.02
CA GLY A 937 28.90 -70.83 47.72
C GLY A 937 28.22 -72.16 47.42
N GLY A 938 27.42 -72.15 46.36
CA GLY A 938 27.37 -73.27 45.43
C GLY A 938 26.04 -74.03 45.35
N THR A 939 25.42 -73.89 44.17
CA THR A 939 24.85 -74.98 43.35
C THR A 939 23.59 -75.74 43.80
N ARG A 940 22.53 -75.49 43.02
CA ARG A 940 21.77 -76.41 42.14
C ARG A 940 20.93 -77.57 42.73
N GLU A 941 19.89 -77.86 41.93
CA GLU A 941 18.86 -78.92 42.01
C GLU A 941 17.66 -78.58 42.90
N ARG A 942 16.40 -78.58 42.43
CA ARG A 942 15.74 -79.04 41.20
C ARG A 942 14.50 -78.18 40.95
#